data_AF-A0A1L0DMH5-F1
#
_entry.id   AF-A0A1L0DMH5-F1
#
_cell.length_a   1.000
_cell.length_b   1.000
_cell.length_c   1.000
_cell.angle_alpha   90.00
_cell.angle_beta   90.00
_cell.angle_gamma   90.00
#
_symmetry.space_group_name_H-M   'P 1'
#
loop_
_entity.id
_entity.type
_entity.pdbx_description
1 polymer ?
#
loop_
_entity_poly.entity_id
_entity_poly.type
_entity_poly.pdbx_seq_one_letter_code
_entity_poly.pdbx_strand_id
1 'polypeptide(L)'
;MVFPRIGVRSKVEKVILLVVVVAVVLLSLHFFNYDDSHFHNLVNSFSANKQATSGVVDANYVLFPANYDLNQTALRTHLTNTSSSDWKVIQVRKADVKPVAPFVQQDYIPHKEFSLYHSTALEVNECDALVGVNVDSLTVSKRTAIPADFRYILELIVHEHDKYKDPYYKDIAPLIMKHVREELKMDFIDPFWFRLSGSSVWLKDHNVHFVISRFIFTDKLTKNDPLLSLTLGQIFDEHWNELRDVRLVFPTNDVADETAPVFKSGTQSFSLYRFPRILPIPFHHDYGKEKGKLFGPEDPRLMLVTNPGGYEEPLIVFNAQHYRMEKEDGKDELQKVGYRSMFFTLPFQFQKAKGVDVESNKKAENKWFTKTSLIDVQNMKKEKKSKNWTPMVSATNSVTFNDYDNSILFVTQLDNLKVVRCSLYEGVNSCYEIFNTKGGVGDLRGGTPFININSLIAQQYPDLVTKLFPPGRQVYIGIARAHLSLCGCGSAFYRPNIVVITLDQASYYDHKMEEDRTKFFYKVSHVSSSLSLEVTMDPWNPEDPKSICLSVNALIPNGIGGWKIDTLKQVEDKWEVDDTLSLAISVADNSVDRVYLRGVLNAVLNSYDHSTVFGPNGVENGQVIDLPVLSKDGSIESELKGYNNDNIQCAMRTSKDFCAAYGKEQKELVDGLPGADTSELKEAFEKTFDEFKKALEKVKQESVKGSN
;
A
#
# COMPACT_ATOMS: atom_id res chain seq x y z
N MET A 1 -10.44 -97.78 -6.46
CA MET A 1 -9.03 -97.81 -6.89
C MET A 1 -8.82 -96.70 -7.92
N VAL A 2 -7.71 -95.98 -7.81
CA VAL A 2 -7.19 -94.93 -8.72
C VAL A 2 -7.88 -93.56 -8.63
N PHE A 3 -7.24 -92.62 -7.93
CA PHE A 3 -7.34 -91.19 -8.25
C PHE A 3 -6.49 -90.92 -9.51
N PRO A 4 -6.93 -89.97 -10.37
CA PRO A 4 -6.02 -88.86 -10.65
C PRO A 4 -6.68 -87.48 -10.77
N ARG A 5 -6.11 -86.57 -9.96
CA ARG A 5 -5.65 -85.21 -10.27
C ARG A 5 -6.53 -84.30 -11.15
N ILE A 6 -7.22 -83.40 -10.45
CA ILE A 6 -7.60 -82.07 -10.96
C ILE A 6 -6.32 -81.23 -11.09
N GLY A 7 -5.94 -80.95 -12.33
CA GLY A 7 -4.78 -80.12 -12.68
C GLY A 7 -5.16 -78.66 -12.89
N VAL A 8 -4.45 -77.79 -12.17
CA VAL A 8 -4.08 -76.42 -12.53
C VAL A 8 -5.20 -75.37 -12.64
N ARG A 9 -5.61 -74.82 -11.49
CA ARG A 9 -5.98 -73.39 -11.35
C ARG A 9 -5.13 -72.75 -10.24
N SER A 10 -3.80 -72.80 -10.35
CA SER A 10 -2.90 -72.49 -9.22
C SER A 10 -1.89 -71.38 -9.44
N LYS A 11 -2.10 -70.47 -10.40
CA LYS A 11 -1.27 -69.27 -10.54
C LYS A 11 -2.09 -67.99 -10.66
N VAL A 12 -3.15 -67.99 -11.47
CA VAL A 12 -3.95 -66.79 -11.70
C VAL A 12 -4.68 -66.32 -10.43
N GLU A 13 -5.32 -67.22 -9.68
CA GLU A 13 -5.98 -66.85 -8.41
C GLU A 13 -4.99 -66.34 -7.36
N LYS A 14 -3.79 -66.95 -7.28
CA LYS A 14 -2.74 -66.48 -6.37
C LYS A 14 -2.18 -65.11 -6.77
N VAL A 15 -2.07 -64.85 -8.07
CA VAL A 15 -1.65 -63.54 -8.60
C VAL A 15 -2.74 -62.50 -8.36
N ILE A 16 -4.01 -62.82 -8.58
CA ILE A 16 -5.13 -61.91 -8.30
C ILE A 16 -5.20 -61.59 -6.80
N LEU A 17 -5.07 -62.61 -5.93
CA LEU A 17 -5.06 -62.39 -4.48
C LEU A 17 -3.86 -61.53 -4.05
N LEU A 18 -2.67 -61.77 -4.63
CA LEU A 18 -1.49 -60.95 -4.38
C LEU A 18 -1.69 -59.50 -4.85
N VAL A 19 -2.28 -59.30 -6.04
CA VAL A 19 -2.58 -57.96 -6.56
C VAL A 19 -3.60 -57.24 -5.68
N VAL A 20 -4.64 -57.93 -5.20
CA VAL A 20 -5.63 -57.36 -4.27
C VAL A 20 -4.98 -57.02 -2.93
N VAL A 21 -4.13 -57.89 -2.37
CA VAL A 21 -3.41 -57.61 -1.13
C VAL A 21 -2.44 -56.45 -1.29
N VAL A 22 -1.69 -56.38 -2.40
CA VAL A 22 -0.80 -55.25 -2.69
C VAL A 22 -1.60 -53.97 -2.91
N ALA A 23 -2.74 -54.02 -3.60
CA ALA A 23 -3.61 -52.86 -3.79
C ALA A 23 -4.19 -52.38 -2.45
N VAL A 24 -4.62 -53.29 -1.58
CA VAL A 24 -5.13 -52.97 -0.23
C VAL A 24 -4.00 -52.43 0.65
N VAL A 25 -2.79 -52.97 0.59
CA VAL A 25 -1.62 -52.46 1.33
C VAL A 25 -1.21 -51.09 0.81
N LEU A 26 -1.21 -50.87 -0.51
CA LEU A 26 -0.94 -49.55 -1.11
C LEU A 26 -2.03 -48.54 -0.74
N LEU A 27 -3.31 -48.92 -0.78
CA LEU A 27 -4.42 -48.10 -0.30
C LEU A 27 -4.29 -47.81 1.20
N SER A 28 -3.93 -48.80 2.01
CA SER A 28 -3.74 -48.65 3.44
C SER A 28 -2.54 -47.75 3.74
N LEU A 29 -1.43 -47.88 3.01
CA LEU A 29 -0.28 -46.98 3.11
C LEU A 29 -0.62 -45.57 2.63
N HIS A 30 -1.52 -45.43 1.64
CA HIS A 30 -2.03 -44.13 1.21
C HIS A 30 -2.95 -43.51 2.27
N PHE A 31 -3.76 -44.32 2.95
CA PHE A 31 -4.61 -43.90 4.09
C PHE A 31 -3.80 -43.64 5.37
N PHE A 32 -2.68 -44.34 5.60
CA PHE A 32 -1.78 -44.11 6.75
C PHE A 32 -0.82 -42.93 6.51
N ASN A 33 -0.53 -42.59 5.26
CA ASN A 33 0.12 -41.33 4.85
C ASN A 33 -0.90 -40.23 4.52
N TYR A 34 -2.19 -40.46 4.79
CA TYR A 34 -3.20 -39.42 4.72
C TYR A 34 -3.04 -38.55 5.97
N ASP A 35 -2.27 -37.49 5.81
CA ASP A 35 -2.01 -36.53 6.87
C ASP A 35 -3.18 -35.54 6.96
N ASP A 36 -3.94 -35.64 8.05
CA ASP A 36 -5.02 -34.71 8.43
C ASP A 36 -4.53 -33.25 8.59
N SER A 37 -3.20 -33.02 8.57
CA SER A 37 -2.62 -31.68 8.56
C SER A 37 -3.11 -30.85 7.36
N HIS A 38 -3.45 -31.48 6.23
CA HIS A 38 -3.94 -30.77 5.04
C HIS A 38 -5.42 -30.36 5.15
N PHE A 39 -6.24 -31.14 5.87
CA PHE A 39 -7.64 -30.80 6.17
C PHE A 39 -7.72 -29.69 7.22
N HIS A 40 -6.83 -29.73 8.22
CA HIS A 40 -6.62 -28.59 9.10
C HIS A 40 -6.10 -27.37 8.35
N ASN A 41 -5.22 -27.50 7.34
CA ASN A 41 -4.74 -26.36 6.55
C ASN A 41 -5.78 -25.76 5.60
N LEU A 42 -6.74 -26.54 5.11
CA LEU A 42 -7.84 -26.07 4.25
C LEU A 42 -8.97 -25.43 5.08
N VAL A 43 -9.30 -25.99 6.24
CA VAL A 43 -10.16 -25.31 7.22
C VAL A 43 -9.44 -24.11 7.84
N ASN A 44 -8.10 -24.17 7.97
CA ASN A 44 -7.27 -23.02 8.30
C ASN A 44 -7.07 -22.04 7.14
N SER A 45 -7.37 -22.39 5.89
CA SER A 45 -7.40 -21.43 4.78
C SER A 45 -8.72 -20.67 4.76
N PHE A 46 -9.82 -21.28 5.22
CA PHE A 46 -11.02 -20.54 5.64
C PHE A 46 -10.75 -19.71 6.91
N SER A 47 -9.93 -20.23 7.84
CA SER A 47 -9.40 -19.48 9.00
C SER A 47 -8.10 -18.71 8.73
N ALA A 48 -7.75 -18.39 7.48
CA ALA A 48 -6.65 -17.45 7.21
C ALA A 48 -7.00 -16.04 7.73
N ASN A 49 -8.29 -15.80 7.98
CA ASN A 49 -8.82 -14.65 8.72
C ASN A 49 -8.90 -14.83 10.23
N LYS A 50 -8.64 -16.03 10.80
CA LYS A 50 -8.14 -16.13 12.18
C LYS A 50 -6.65 -15.81 12.17
N GLN A 51 -6.29 -14.60 11.75
CA GLN A 51 -4.98 -14.06 12.12
C GLN A 51 -4.91 -14.10 13.64
N ALA A 52 -3.91 -14.82 14.15
CA ALA A 52 -3.74 -15.06 15.57
C ALA A 52 -4.00 -13.79 16.39
N THR A 53 -4.84 -13.89 17.42
CA THR A 53 -5.09 -12.82 18.40
C THR A 53 -3.84 -12.50 19.24
N SER A 54 -2.72 -13.19 19.00
CA SER A 54 -1.41 -12.82 19.54
C SER A 54 -1.03 -11.44 19.01
N GLY A 55 -0.85 -10.49 19.92
CA GLY A 55 -0.52 -9.11 19.58
C GLY A 55 -1.74 -8.21 19.41
N VAL A 56 -2.77 -8.40 20.24
CA VAL A 56 -3.88 -7.47 20.41
C VAL A 56 -3.89 -6.98 21.86
N VAL A 57 -4.06 -5.68 22.06
CA VAL A 57 -4.17 -5.04 23.37
C VAL A 57 -5.44 -4.20 23.40
N ASP A 58 -6.37 -4.55 24.29
CA ASP A 58 -7.54 -3.72 24.59
C ASP A 58 -7.11 -2.50 25.41
N ALA A 59 -6.83 -1.40 24.71
CA ALA A 59 -6.24 -0.19 25.25
C ALA A 59 -7.18 0.56 26.20
N ASN A 60 -8.42 0.83 25.75
CA ASN A 60 -9.42 1.62 26.47
C ASN A 60 -8.87 2.95 27.05
N TYR A 61 -8.03 3.64 26.27
CA TYR A 61 -7.46 4.93 26.64
C TYR A 61 -7.52 5.93 25.48
N VAL A 62 -7.46 7.21 25.86
CA VAL A 62 -7.33 8.34 24.94
C VAL A 62 -5.86 8.73 24.88
N LEU A 63 -5.26 8.69 23.69
CA LEU A 63 -3.85 9.00 23.46
C LEU A 63 -3.71 10.42 22.89
N PHE A 64 -3.17 11.31 23.72
CA PHE A 64 -2.89 12.69 23.36
C PHE A 64 -1.44 12.84 22.89
N PRO A 65 -1.18 13.63 21.82
CA PRO A 65 0.17 13.78 21.26
C PRO A 65 1.12 14.45 22.25
N ALA A 66 2.40 14.15 22.11
CA ALA A 66 3.47 14.96 22.70
C ALA A 66 3.45 16.39 22.15
N ASN A 67 4.24 17.28 22.75
CA ASN A 67 4.49 18.64 22.27
C ASN A 67 3.31 19.62 22.31
N TYR A 68 2.16 19.23 22.87
CA TYR A 68 1.00 20.11 23.05
C TYR A 68 0.53 20.18 24.50
N ASP A 69 0.03 21.34 24.92
CA ASP A 69 -0.62 21.46 26.22
C ASP A 69 -2.01 20.82 26.18
N LEU A 70 -2.32 19.97 27.17
CA LEU A 70 -3.59 19.28 27.27
C LEU A 70 -4.62 20.10 28.06
N ASN A 71 -5.66 20.58 27.39
CA ASN A 71 -6.88 21.09 28.03
C ASN A 71 -7.80 19.90 28.35
N GLN A 72 -7.65 19.33 29.56
CA GLN A 72 -8.44 18.17 29.98
C GLN A 72 -9.95 18.46 29.98
N THR A 73 -10.38 19.65 30.40
CA THR A 73 -11.80 20.00 30.45
C THR A 73 -12.42 20.02 29.05
N ALA A 74 -11.76 20.66 28.08
CA ALA A 74 -12.25 20.70 26.70
C ALA A 74 -12.32 19.30 26.08
N LEU A 75 -11.28 18.48 26.27
CA LEU A 75 -11.26 17.08 25.81
C LEU A 75 -12.40 16.27 26.45
N ARG A 76 -12.59 16.37 27.77
CA ARG A 76 -13.65 15.62 28.48
C ARG A 76 -15.04 16.02 28.01
N THR A 77 -15.28 17.31 27.82
CA THR A 77 -16.53 17.78 27.23
C THR A 77 -16.73 17.19 25.83
N HIS A 78 -15.69 17.18 24.99
CA HIS A 78 -15.75 16.63 23.64
C HIS A 78 -16.01 15.11 23.59
N LEU A 79 -15.56 14.36 24.60
CA LEU A 79 -15.81 12.92 24.73
C LEU A 79 -17.21 12.60 25.31
N THR A 80 -17.99 13.60 25.70
CA THR A 80 -19.36 13.39 26.20
C THR A 80 -20.20 12.69 25.14
N ASN A 81 -21.03 11.74 25.56
CA ASN A 81 -21.85 10.91 24.66
C ASN A 81 -21.05 10.07 23.66
N THR A 82 -19.83 9.68 24.01
CA THR A 82 -19.04 8.69 23.28
C THR A 82 -18.78 7.47 24.16
N SER A 83 -18.23 6.40 23.58
CA SER A 83 -17.82 5.18 24.31
C SER A 83 -16.72 5.37 25.34
N SER A 84 -16.10 6.55 25.35
CA SER A 84 -14.82 6.82 26.01
C SER A 84 -14.87 8.02 26.93
N SER A 85 -16.06 8.42 27.35
CA SER A 85 -16.25 9.57 28.23
C SER A 85 -15.43 9.45 29.52
N ASP A 86 -15.27 8.22 30.03
CA ASP A 86 -14.58 7.84 31.26
C ASP A 86 -13.18 7.24 31.05
N TRP A 87 -12.72 7.04 29.80
CA TRP A 87 -11.42 6.43 29.52
C TRP A 87 -10.25 7.25 30.07
N LYS A 88 -9.17 6.56 30.45
CA LYS A 88 -7.94 7.23 30.91
C LYS A 88 -7.33 8.05 29.77
N VAL A 89 -6.90 9.27 30.04
CA VAL A 89 -6.12 10.08 29.09
C VAL A 89 -4.65 9.86 29.37
N ILE A 90 -3.90 9.49 28.34
CA ILE A 90 -2.45 9.31 28.36
C ILE A 90 -1.86 10.30 27.37
N GLN A 91 -0.78 10.97 27.76
CA GLN A 91 -0.03 11.84 26.88
C GLN A 91 1.42 11.37 26.82
N VAL A 92 1.98 11.27 25.61
CA VAL A 92 3.39 10.97 25.42
C VAL A 92 4.22 12.14 25.93
N ARG A 93 5.19 11.87 26.81
CA ARG A 93 6.10 12.92 27.30
C ARG A 93 7.05 13.30 26.16
N LYS A 94 7.40 14.59 26.06
CA LYS A 94 8.35 15.08 25.05
C LYS A 94 9.68 14.32 25.04
N ALA A 95 10.18 13.93 26.22
CA ALA A 95 11.41 13.16 26.36
C ALA A 95 11.30 11.69 25.89
N ASP A 96 10.08 11.16 25.75
CA ASP A 96 9.83 9.77 25.33
C ASP A 96 9.49 9.68 23.83
N VAL A 97 9.39 10.80 23.11
CA VAL A 97 9.12 10.82 21.66
C VAL A 97 10.24 10.09 20.93
N LYS A 98 9.87 9.12 20.10
CA LYS A 98 10.80 8.37 19.26
C LYS A 98 10.71 8.90 17.83
N PRO A 99 11.74 9.60 17.31
CA PRO A 99 11.68 10.19 15.97
C PRO A 99 11.52 9.16 14.84
N VAL A 100 12.03 7.95 15.07
CA VAL A 100 11.97 6.81 14.14
C VAL A 100 11.31 5.64 14.87
N ALA A 101 10.49 4.87 14.14
CA ALA A 101 9.90 3.65 14.68
C ALA A 101 11.00 2.71 15.21
N PRO A 102 10.84 2.16 16.42
CA PRO A 102 11.68 1.07 16.87
C PRO A 102 11.46 -0.16 15.98
N PHE A 103 12.53 -0.92 15.74
CA PHE A 103 12.47 -2.16 14.99
C PHE A 103 12.46 -3.33 15.95
N VAL A 104 11.48 -4.22 15.79
CA VAL A 104 11.43 -5.48 16.52
C VAL A 104 12.55 -6.36 16.00
N GLN A 105 13.28 -7.03 16.89
CA GLN A 105 14.32 -7.99 16.50
C GLN A 105 13.69 -9.12 15.67
N GLN A 106 14.36 -9.49 14.58
CA GLN A 106 13.92 -10.52 13.65
C GLN A 106 15.12 -11.36 13.22
N ASP A 107 14.83 -12.58 12.78
CA ASP A 107 15.79 -13.39 12.04
C ASP A 107 15.79 -12.94 10.58
N TYR A 108 16.98 -12.85 9.99
CA TYR A 108 17.19 -12.46 8.61
C TYR A 108 17.83 -13.59 7.83
N ILE A 109 17.39 -13.74 6.59
CA ILE A 109 18.01 -14.64 5.61
C ILE A 109 18.59 -13.81 4.45
N PRO A 110 19.68 -14.27 3.81
CA PRO A 110 20.15 -13.66 2.57
C PRO A 110 19.05 -13.67 1.51
N HIS A 111 18.85 -12.53 0.85
CA HIS A 111 17.98 -12.44 -0.32
C HIS A 111 18.74 -12.96 -1.56
N LYS A 112 18.03 -13.57 -2.51
CA LYS A 112 18.66 -14.00 -3.77
C LYS A 112 19.25 -12.80 -4.52
N GLU A 113 20.47 -12.96 -5.02
CA GLU A 113 21.18 -11.97 -5.82
C GLU A 113 20.29 -11.36 -6.92
N PHE A 114 20.37 -10.05 -7.08
CA PHE A 114 19.63 -9.30 -8.10
C PHE A 114 20.51 -8.23 -8.72
N SER A 115 20.19 -7.82 -9.96
CA SER A 115 20.96 -6.78 -10.65
C SER A 115 20.35 -5.40 -10.41
N LEU A 116 21.19 -4.39 -10.17
CA LEU A 116 20.81 -2.98 -10.07
C LEU A 116 21.38 -2.20 -11.26
N TYR A 117 20.51 -1.75 -12.17
CA TYR A 117 20.90 -1.07 -13.41
C TYR A 117 20.91 0.45 -13.21
N HIS A 118 21.97 1.13 -13.61
CA HIS A 118 22.13 2.59 -13.52
C HIS A 118 22.05 3.25 -14.92
N SER A 119 21.59 4.49 -15.01
CA SER A 119 21.33 5.13 -16.32
C SER A 119 22.54 5.78 -17.01
N THR A 120 23.68 5.94 -16.35
CA THR A 120 24.80 6.76 -16.88
C THR A 120 25.73 6.06 -17.89
N ALA A 121 25.66 4.74 -18.06
CA ALA A 121 26.55 3.98 -18.96
C ALA A 121 25.83 3.03 -19.94
N LEU A 122 24.51 3.16 -20.12
CA LEU A 122 23.73 2.19 -20.90
C LEU A 122 23.42 2.68 -22.32
N GLU A 123 23.71 1.82 -23.29
CA GLU A 123 22.95 1.67 -24.54
C GLU A 123 22.13 0.37 -24.48
N VAL A 124 20.87 0.35 -24.92
CA VAL A 124 19.93 -0.82 -24.83
C VAL A 124 20.53 -2.16 -25.30
N ASN A 125 21.48 -2.15 -26.23
CA ASN A 125 22.09 -3.34 -26.79
C ASN A 125 23.14 -4.00 -25.86
N GLU A 126 23.45 -3.38 -24.71
CA GLU A 126 24.53 -3.76 -23.79
C GLU A 126 24.03 -4.25 -22.42
N CYS A 127 22.74 -4.58 -22.26
CA CYS A 127 22.21 -5.11 -21.00
C CYS A 127 23.00 -6.35 -20.48
N ASP A 128 23.62 -7.11 -21.39
CA ASP A 128 24.43 -8.30 -21.08
C ASP A 128 25.93 -7.97 -20.84
N ALA A 129 26.45 -6.88 -21.42
CA ALA A 129 27.83 -6.40 -21.17
C ALA A 129 27.96 -5.72 -19.81
N LEU A 130 26.84 -5.22 -19.29
CA LEU A 130 26.65 -4.68 -17.96
C LEU A 130 25.86 -5.68 -17.12
N VAL A 131 26.42 -6.87 -16.84
CA VAL A 131 25.92 -7.76 -15.77
C VAL A 131 25.83 -6.89 -14.51
N GLY A 132 24.66 -6.29 -14.31
CA GLY A 132 24.51 -5.07 -13.53
C GLY A 132 24.91 -5.38 -12.12
N VAL A 133 25.76 -4.54 -11.51
CA VAL A 133 26.41 -4.82 -10.23
C VAL A 133 25.46 -5.56 -9.31
N ASN A 134 25.73 -6.85 -9.21
CA ASN A 134 24.84 -7.74 -8.55
C ASN A 134 24.89 -7.41 -7.06
N VAL A 135 23.72 -7.27 -6.47
CA VAL A 135 23.57 -6.99 -5.06
C VAL A 135 23.28 -8.31 -4.36
N ASP A 136 24.24 -8.76 -3.56
CA ASP A 136 24.14 -9.95 -2.70
C ASP A 136 24.09 -9.59 -1.20
N SER A 137 24.26 -8.31 -0.85
CA SER A 137 24.28 -7.82 0.53
C SER A 137 22.89 -7.66 1.15
N LEU A 138 21.81 -7.79 0.36
CA LEU A 138 20.45 -7.60 0.85
C LEU A 138 20.03 -8.80 1.70
N THR A 139 19.50 -8.55 2.89
CA THR A 139 18.86 -9.59 3.71
C THR A 139 17.41 -9.23 4.00
N VAL A 140 16.58 -10.25 4.19
CA VAL A 140 15.14 -10.10 4.38
C VAL A 140 14.67 -10.91 5.58
N SER A 141 13.77 -10.34 6.38
CA SER A 141 13.10 -11.05 7.45
C SER A 141 12.01 -11.97 6.89
N LYS A 142 11.56 -12.93 7.71
CA LYS A 142 10.33 -13.66 7.41
C LYS A 142 9.14 -12.70 7.24
N ARG A 143 8.26 -13.02 6.28
CA ARG A 143 6.93 -12.40 6.15
C ARG A 143 6.15 -12.54 7.45
N THR A 144 5.64 -11.43 7.95
CA THR A 144 4.74 -11.37 9.12
C THR A 144 3.42 -10.73 8.71
N ALA A 145 2.32 -11.44 8.91
CA ALA A 145 1.00 -10.90 8.61
C ALA A 145 0.62 -9.84 9.66
N ILE A 146 0.12 -8.68 9.22
CA ILE A 146 -0.44 -7.67 10.12
C ILE A 146 -1.83 -8.18 10.50
N PRO A 147 -2.25 -8.26 11.78
CA PRO A 147 -3.56 -8.81 12.14
C PRO A 147 -4.74 -7.88 11.80
N ALA A 148 -5.93 -8.44 11.61
CA ALA A 148 -7.22 -7.77 11.69
C ALA A 148 -8.32 -8.75 12.10
N ASP A 149 -9.18 -8.31 13.00
CA ASP A 149 -10.35 -9.05 13.45
C ASP A 149 -11.60 -8.42 12.82
N PHE A 150 -12.04 -9.00 11.71
CA PHE A 150 -13.16 -8.47 10.94
C PHE A 150 -14.45 -8.45 11.77
N ARG A 151 -14.66 -9.47 12.60
CA ARG A 151 -15.83 -9.53 13.48
C ARG A 151 -15.85 -8.33 14.42
N TYR A 152 -14.76 -8.10 15.14
CA TYR A 152 -14.66 -6.97 16.05
C TYR A 152 -14.80 -5.61 15.34
N ILE A 153 -14.18 -5.44 14.16
CA ILE A 153 -14.31 -4.21 13.36
C ILE A 153 -15.77 -3.96 12.97
N LEU A 154 -16.48 -4.99 12.51
CA LEU A 154 -17.89 -4.88 12.12
C LEU A 154 -18.82 -4.64 13.31
N GLU A 155 -18.59 -5.30 14.45
CA GLU A 155 -19.31 -5.05 15.71
C GLU A 155 -19.14 -3.59 16.16
N LEU A 156 -17.91 -3.06 16.04
CA LEU A 156 -17.62 -1.66 16.36
C LEU A 156 -18.35 -0.69 15.43
N ILE A 157 -18.40 -0.96 14.12
CA ILE A 157 -19.16 -0.15 13.15
C ILE A 157 -20.65 -0.12 13.52
N VAL A 158 -21.24 -1.28 13.84
CA VAL A 158 -22.66 -1.36 14.27
C VAL A 158 -22.88 -0.59 15.56
N HIS A 159 -21.99 -0.74 16.55
CA HIS A 159 -22.09 -0.08 17.85
C HIS A 159 -21.99 1.45 17.73
N GLU A 160 -21.01 1.98 16.99
CA GLU A 160 -20.85 3.42 16.77
C GLU A 160 -22.02 4.01 15.94
N HIS A 161 -22.54 3.27 14.96
CA HIS A 161 -23.73 3.66 14.22
C HIS A 161 -24.98 3.72 15.12
N ASP A 162 -25.23 2.70 15.93
CA ASP A 162 -26.47 2.56 16.69
C ASP A 162 -26.51 3.41 17.95
N LYS A 163 -25.42 3.40 18.72
CA LYS A 163 -25.39 4.05 20.03
C LYS A 163 -24.96 5.51 19.93
N TYR A 164 -23.87 5.78 19.22
CA TYR A 164 -23.26 7.12 19.14
C TYR A 164 -23.61 7.89 17.87
N LYS A 165 -24.35 7.24 16.96
CA LYS A 165 -24.94 7.90 15.79
C LYS A 165 -23.90 8.52 14.86
N ASP A 166 -22.73 7.88 14.73
CA ASP A 166 -21.60 8.35 13.92
C ASP A 166 -22.06 8.78 12.51
N PRO A 167 -21.78 10.03 12.10
CA PRO A 167 -22.27 10.57 10.83
C PRO A 167 -21.78 9.82 9.59
N TYR A 168 -20.55 9.31 9.62
CA TYR A 168 -19.97 8.61 8.49
C TYR A 168 -20.55 7.19 8.38
N TYR A 169 -20.70 6.49 9.50
CA TYR A 169 -21.37 5.19 9.48
C TYR A 169 -22.83 5.29 9.08
N LYS A 170 -23.53 6.37 9.45
CA LYS A 170 -24.87 6.68 8.91
C LYS A 170 -24.85 6.94 7.42
N ASP A 171 -23.79 7.56 6.89
CA ASP A 171 -23.64 7.74 5.45
C ASP A 171 -23.49 6.39 4.75
N ILE A 172 -22.58 5.52 5.17
CA ILE A 172 -22.38 4.24 4.45
C ILE A 172 -23.40 3.14 4.79
N ALA A 173 -24.20 3.31 5.85
CA ALA A 173 -25.14 2.31 6.35
C ALA A 173 -26.09 1.72 5.28
N PRO A 174 -26.66 2.50 4.34
CA PRO A 174 -27.55 1.93 3.32
C PRO A 174 -26.86 0.93 2.37
N LEU A 175 -25.52 0.95 2.27
CA LEU A 175 -24.76 0.03 1.42
C LEU A 175 -24.50 -1.31 2.10
N ILE A 176 -24.18 -1.30 3.40
CA ILE A 176 -23.62 -2.48 4.09
C ILE A 176 -24.38 -2.91 5.34
N MET A 177 -25.08 -2.01 6.04
CA MET A 177 -25.48 -2.25 7.43
C MET A 177 -26.50 -3.39 7.59
N LYS A 178 -27.38 -3.60 6.60
CA LYS A 178 -28.30 -4.75 6.61
C LYS A 178 -27.54 -6.07 6.48
N HIS A 179 -26.52 -6.09 5.63
CA HIS A 179 -25.70 -7.26 5.38
C HIS A 179 -24.84 -7.58 6.62
N VAL A 180 -24.10 -6.59 7.10
CA VAL A 180 -23.23 -6.69 8.29
C VAL A 180 -23.95 -7.26 9.50
N ARG A 181 -25.19 -6.83 9.77
CA ARG A 181 -25.97 -7.35 10.91
C ARG A 181 -26.32 -8.82 10.77
N GLU A 182 -26.73 -9.25 9.58
CA GLU A 182 -27.05 -10.66 9.36
C GLU A 182 -25.77 -11.52 9.35
N GLU A 183 -24.67 -11.02 8.80
CA GLU A 183 -23.36 -11.69 8.86
C GLU A 183 -22.93 -11.91 10.32
N LEU A 184 -22.99 -10.87 11.16
CA LEU A 184 -22.60 -10.96 12.58
C LEU A 184 -23.49 -11.91 13.38
N LYS A 185 -24.79 -11.92 13.08
CA LYS A 185 -25.79 -12.79 13.73
C LYS A 185 -25.61 -14.26 13.37
N MET A 186 -25.22 -14.53 12.13
CA MET A 186 -24.99 -15.89 11.62
C MET A 186 -23.54 -16.36 11.77
N ASP A 187 -22.64 -15.49 12.20
CA ASP A 187 -21.19 -15.72 12.24
C ASP A 187 -20.63 -16.12 10.86
N PHE A 188 -21.06 -15.40 9.81
CA PHE A 188 -20.77 -15.71 8.41
C PHE A 188 -20.23 -14.47 7.68
N ILE A 189 -18.99 -14.07 8.03
CA ILE A 189 -18.37 -12.78 7.65
C ILE A 189 -17.31 -12.96 6.56
N ASP A 190 -16.41 -13.93 6.75
CA ASP A 190 -15.22 -14.15 5.93
C ASP A 190 -15.47 -14.20 4.41
N PRO A 191 -16.60 -14.74 3.91
CA PRO A 191 -16.85 -14.79 2.47
C PRO A 191 -17.14 -13.42 1.82
N PHE A 192 -17.47 -12.40 2.61
CA PHE A 192 -17.93 -11.10 2.11
C PHE A 192 -16.91 -9.98 2.26
N TRP A 193 -15.92 -10.16 3.13
CA TRP A 193 -14.95 -9.13 3.50
C TRP A 193 -13.52 -9.57 3.21
N PHE A 194 -12.77 -8.70 2.56
CA PHE A 194 -11.35 -8.94 2.28
C PHE A 194 -10.53 -7.70 2.63
N ARG A 195 -9.27 -7.92 3.02
CA ARG A 195 -8.33 -6.85 3.34
C ARG A 195 -7.03 -7.01 2.57
N LEU A 196 -6.61 -5.95 1.89
CA LEU A 196 -5.39 -5.92 1.08
C LEU A 196 -4.80 -4.50 1.04
N SER A 197 -3.70 -4.32 0.32
CA SER A 197 -3.10 -3.00 0.05
C SER A 197 -2.82 -2.20 1.32
N GLY A 198 -2.11 -2.81 2.27
CA GLY A 198 -1.79 -2.17 3.55
C GLY A 198 -0.52 -1.32 3.51
N SER A 199 -0.51 -0.19 4.22
CA SER A 199 0.62 0.73 4.36
C SER A 199 0.68 1.26 5.78
N SER A 200 1.87 1.63 6.26
CA SER A 200 2.07 2.16 7.61
C SER A 200 2.94 3.41 7.60
N VAL A 201 2.78 4.26 8.61
CA VAL A 201 3.72 5.33 9.00
C VAL A 201 3.85 5.37 10.51
N TRP A 202 4.98 5.90 10.99
CA TRP A 202 5.22 6.11 12.42
C TRP A 202 4.76 7.51 12.84
N LEU A 203 3.78 7.59 13.74
CA LEU A 203 3.36 8.85 14.34
C LEU A 203 4.21 9.12 15.58
N LYS A 204 5.33 9.82 15.41
CA LYS A 204 6.32 10.03 16.46
C LYS A 204 5.76 10.69 17.72
N ASP A 205 4.84 11.65 17.58
CA ASP A 205 4.25 12.35 18.72
C ASP A 205 3.28 11.47 19.53
N HIS A 206 2.92 10.31 19.00
CA HIS A 206 2.08 9.31 19.66
C HIS A 206 2.82 8.01 19.99
N ASN A 207 4.02 7.82 19.45
CA ASN A 207 4.80 6.57 19.51
C ASN A 207 4.00 5.34 19.05
N VAL A 208 3.29 5.46 17.93
CA VAL A 208 2.50 4.35 17.35
C VAL A 208 2.66 4.27 15.84
N HIS A 209 2.47 3.07 15.30
CA HIS A 209 2.26 2.85 13.89
C HIS A 209 0.80 3.15 13.54
N PHE A 210 0.57 4.10 12.63
CA PHE A 210 -0.71 4.26 11.96
C PHE A 210 -0.71 3.41 10.70
N VAL A 211 -1.59 2.42 10.65
CA VAL A 211 -1.69 1.46 9.54
C VAL A 211 -3.01 1.70 8.83
N ILE A 212 -2.95 1.80 7.51
CA ILE A 212 -4.14 1.77 6.66
C ILE A 212 -4.14 0.53 5.81
N SER A 213 -5.33 0.09 5.40
CA SER A 213 -5.52 -0.96 4.40
C SER A 213 -6.80 -0.75 3.63
N ARG A 214 -6.87 -1.34 2.44
CA ARG A 214 -8.10 -1.42 1.66
C ARG A 214 -8.95 -2.55 2.24
N PHE A 215 -10.14 -2.22 2.70
CA PHE A 215 -11.12 -3.14 3.25
C PHE A 215 -12.33 -3.17 2.32
N ILE A 216 -12.50 -4.28 1.61
CA ILE A 216 -13.50 -4.42 0.57
C ILE A 216 -14.65 -5.30 1.02
N PHE A 217 -15.85 -4.94 0.56
CA PHE A 217 -17.08 -5.69 0.72
C PHE A 217 -17.61 -6.13 -0.65
N THR A 218 -18.06 -7.37 -0.74
CA THR A 218 -18.72 -7.93 -1.92
C THR A 218 -20.00 -8.66 -1.52
N ASP A 219 -21.02 -8.56 -2.37
CA ASP A 219 -22.24 -9.38 -2.29
C ASP A 219 -22.18 -10.62 -3.21
N LYS A 220 -21.05 -10.82 -3.90
CA LYS A 220 -20.81 -11.89 -4.90
C LYS A 220 -19.81 -12.94 -4.43
N LEU A 221 -19.38 -12.90 -3.17
CA LEU A 221 -18.41 -13.84 -2.58
C LEU A 221 -17.06 -13.85 -3.29
N THR A 222 -16.70 -12.77 -3.99
CA THR A 222 -15.42 -12.68 -4.69
C THR A 222 -14.79 -11.31 -4.57
N LYS A 223 -13.50 -11.28 -4.21
CA LYS A 223 -12.69 -10.05 -4.16
C LYS A 223 -12.51 -9.38 -5.54
N ASN A 224 -12.72 -10.11 -6.63
CA ASN A 224 -12.50 -9.60 -7.99
C ASN A 224 -13.59 -8.62 -8.44
N ASP A 225 -14.76 -8.67 -7.80
CA ASP A 225 -15.92 -7.85 -8.13
C ASP A 225 -16.54 -7.29 -6.83
N PRO A 226 -15.82 -6.38 -6.12
CA PRO A 226 -16.31 -5.78 -4.90
C PRO A 226 -17.40 -4.74 -5.20
N LEU A 227 -18.37 -4.66 -4.30
CA LEU A 227 -19.38 -3.60 -4.33
C LEU A 227 -18.81 -2.30 -3.75
N LEU A 228 -18.05 -2.42 -2.65
CA LEU A 228 -17.56 -1.30 -1.88
C LEU A 228 -16.10 -1.51 -1.49
N SER A 229 -15.33 -0.44 -1.57
CA SER A 229 -13.95 -0.36 -1.10
C SER A 229 -13.84 0.76 -0.08
N LEU A 230 -13.31 0.44 1.09
CA LEU A 230 -13.16 1.36 2.21
C LEU A 230 -11.69 1.41 2.64
N THR A 231 -11.31 2.48 3.33
CA THR A 231 -9.98 2.57 3.95
C THR A 231 -10.10 2.31 5.45
N LEU A 232 -9.64 1.15 5.89
CA LEU A 232 -9.56 0.78 7.30
C LEU A 232 -8.28 1.37 7.89
N GLY A 233 -8.41 2.14 8.97
CA GLY A 233 -7.32 2.59 9.81
C GLY A 233 -7.23 1.75 11.08
N GLN A 234 -6.01 1.40 11.48
CA GLN A 234 -5.67 0.66 12.68
C GLN A 234 -4.44 1.32 13.35
N ILE A 235 -4.32 1.15 14.66
CA ILE A 235 -3.19 1.68 15.44
C ILE A 235 -2.45 0.50 16.05
N PHE A 236 -1.13 0.51 15.94
CA PHE A 236 -0.28 -0.51 16.53
C PHE A 236 0.79 0.15 17.40
N ASP A 237 1.14 -0.51 18.50
CA ASP A 237 2.27 -0.08 19.32
C ASP A 237 3.62 -0.38 18.62
N GLU A 238 4.71 -0.04 19.30
CA GLU A 238 6.08 -0.29 18.85
C GLU A 238 6.45 -1.77 18.61
N HIS A 239 5.71 -2.70 19.20
CA HIS A 239 5.91 -4.14 19.03
C HIS A 239 4.95 -4.74 18.01
N TRP A 240 4.22 -3.89 17.27
CA TRP A 240 3.19 -4.29 16.33
C TRP A 240 2.02 -5.05 16.96
N ASN A 241 1.71 -4.75 18.23
CA ASN A 241 0.45 -5.16 18.82
C ASN A 241 -0.65 -4.16 18.43
N GLU A 242 -1.78 -4.64 17.93
CA GLU A 242 -2.94 -3.79 17.63
C GLU A 242 -3.50 -3.20 18.93
N LEU A 243 -3.61 -1.88 18.99
CA LEU A 243 -4.23 -1.15 20.07
C LEU A 243 -5.73 -0.99 19.76
N ARG A 244 -6.55 -1.90 20.28
CA ARG A 244 -8.01 -1.84 20.16
C ARG A 244 -8.58 -0.86 21.17
N ASP A 245 -9.64 -0.16 20.80
CA ASP A 245 -10.28 0.82 21.68
C ASP A 245 -9.33 1.91 22.17
N VAL A 246 -8.44 2.36 21.29
CA VAL A 246 -7.65 3.57 21.50
C VAL A 246 -8.33 4.75 20.82
N ARG A 247 -8.41 5.89 21.51
CA ARG A 247 -8.79 7.16 20.88
C ARG A 247 -7.57 8.01 20.64
N LEU A 248 -7.11 8.05 19.39
CA LEU A 248 -5.99 8.89 18.99
C LEU A 248 -6.49 10.32 18.82
N VAL A 249 -5.95 11.24 19.62
CA VAL A 249 -6.17 12.68 19.47
C VAL A 249 -5.12 13.24 18.53
N PHE A 250 -5.47 14.08 17.59
CA PHE A 250 -4.52 14.67 16.64
C PHE A 250 -4.85 16.14 16.40
N PRO A 251 -3.84 17.00 16.15
CA PRO A 251 -4.10 18.37 15.76
C PRO A 251 -4.74 18.39 14.36
N THR A 252 -5.60 19.38 14.12
CA THR A 252 -6.42 19.50 12.91
C THR A 252 -6.47 20.97 12.43
N ASN A 253 -6.97 21.18 11.20
CA ASN A 253 -7.29 22.51 10.70
C ASN A 253 -8.31 23.24 11.58
N ASP A 254 -8.25 24.58 11.58
CA ASP A 254 -9.27 25.39 12.23
C ASP A 254 -10.54 25.42 11.37
N VAL A 255 -11.68 25.21 12.03
CA VAL A 255 -12.98 25.07 11.38
C VAL A 255 -13.95 25.95 12.14
N ALA A 256 -14.42 27.01 11.49
CA ALA A 256 -15.26 28.05 12.09
C ALA A 256 -16.73 27.63 12.34
N ASP A 257 -16.99 26.32 12.45
CA ASP A 257 -18.32 25.75 12.58
C ASP A 257 -18.46 25.01 13.91
N GLU A 258 -19.44 25.39 14.72
CA GLU A 258 -19.66 24.82 16.06
C GLU A 258 -20.05 23.33 16.04
N THR A 259 -20.52 22.81 14.90
CA THR A 259 -20.85 21.38 14.73
C THR A 259 -19.65 20.55 14.30
N ALA A 260 -18.49 21.17 14.07
CA ALA A 260 -17.29 20.46 13.70
C ALA A 260 -16.86 19.48 14.80
N PRO A 261 -16.35 18.28 14.46
CA PRO A 261 -15.89 17.31 15.42
C PRO A 261 -14.52 17.70 15.99
N VAL A 262 -14.39 18.92 16.51
CA VAL A 262 -13.14 19.50 16.99
C VAL A 262 -13.29 20.10 18.39
N PHE A 263 -12.18 20.24 19.10
CA PHE A 263 -12.08 20.99 20.34
C PHE A 263 -10.77 21.78 20.36
N LYS A 264 -10.69 22.84 21.17
CA LYS A 264 -9.51 23.70 21.27
C LYS A 264 -8.66 23.34 22.50
N SER A 265 -7.34 23.33 22.32
CA SER A 265 -6.38 23.38 23.42
C SER A 265 -5.33 24.44 23.11
N GLY A 266 -5.33 25.54 23.87
CA GLY A 266 -4.60 26.76 23.49
C GLY A 266 -5.13 27.32 22.16
N THR A 267 -4.23 27.63 21.23
CA THR A 267 -4.58 28.12 19.88
C THR A 267 -4.89 26.99 18.89
N GLN A 268 -4.47 25.76 19.19
CA GLN A 268 -4.56 24.61 18.30
C GLN A 268 -5.92 23.90 18.42
N SER A 269 -6.51 23.58 17.26
CA SER A 269 -7.69 22.72 17.17
C SER A 269 -7.25 21.25 17.15
N PHE A 270 -7.98 20.40 17.85
CA PHE A 270 -7.78 18.96 17.88
C PHE A 270 -9.06 18.24 17.49
N SER A 271 -8.91 17.05 16.94
CA SER A 271 -9.98 16.07 16.80
C SER A 271 -9.46 14.71 17.27
N LEU A 272 -10.33 13.71 17.24
CA LEU A 272 -9.96 12.38 17.67
C LEU A 272 -10.81 11.31 17.01
N TYR A 273 -10.21 10.13 16.89
CA TYR A 273 -10.88 8.95 16.35
C TYR A 273 -10.65 7.74 17.24
N ARG A 274 -11.68 6.89 17.39
CA ARG A 274 -11.57 5.56 17.99
C ARG A 274 -11.07 4.57 16.95
N PHE A 275 -10.02 3.82 17.25
CA PHE A 275 -9.45 2.80 16.37
C PHE A 275 -9.69 1.38 16.92
N PRO A 276 -9.81 0.37 16.04
CA PRO A 276 -9.80 0.44 14.57
C PRO A 276 -11.04 1.14 14.00
N ARG A 277 -10.98 1.67 12.76
CA ARG A 277 -12.15 2.31 12.12
C ARG A 277 -12.05 2.42 10.62
N ILE A 278 -13.20 2.58 9.96
CA ILE A 278 -13.22 3.09 8.59
C ILE A 278 -12.98 4.60 8.62
N LEU A 279 -11.95 5.06 7.91
CA LEU A 279 -11.67 6.48 7.78
C LEU A 279 -12.79 7.18 7.00
N PRO A 280 -13.21 8.39 7.39
CA PRO A 280 -14.35 9.09 6.80
C PRO A 280 -13.96 9.78 5.49
N ILE A 281 -13.29 9.02 4.61
CA ILE A 281 -12.91 9.44 3.27
C ILE A 281 -14.20 9.48 2.44
N PRO A 282 -14.52 10.64 1.84
CA PRO A 282 -15.70 10.79 1.02
C PRO A 282 -15.52 10.08 -0.33
N PHE A 283 -16.60 9.50 -0.83
CA PHE A 283 -16.66 8.91 -2.17
C PHE A 283 -18.06 9.09 -2.76
N HIS A 284 -18.15 9.01 -4.09
CA HIS A 284 -19.42 9.00 -4.80
C HIS A 284 -20.18 7.72 -4.50
N HIS A 285 -21.46 7.84 -4.15
CA HIS A 285 -22.39 6.72 -4.14
C HIS A 285 -23.80 7.22 -4.46
N ASP A 286 -24.58 6.39 -5.15
CA ASP A 286 -25.99 6.65 -5.41
C ASP A 286 -26.81 5.38 -5.16
N TYR A 287 -27.44 5.34 -3.99
CA TYR A 287 -28.12 4.16 -3.49
C TYR A 287 -29.20 3.67 -4.47
N GLY A 288 -29.08 2.41 -4.89
CA GLY A 288 -30.12 1.69 -5.63
C GLY A 288 -30.28 2.05 -7.11
N LYS A 289 -29.59 3.07 -7.63
CA LYS A 289 -29.66 3.48 -9.05
C LYS A 289 -28.54 2.91 -9.91
N GLU A 290 -27.35 2.74 -9.35
CA GLU A 290 -26.17 2.28 -10.08
C GLU A 290 -25.77 0.85 -9.66
N LYS A 291 -26.38 -0.16 -10.29
CA LYS A 291 -26.02 -1.56 -10.05
C LYS A 291 -24.68 -1.90 -10.72
N GLY A 292 -23.82 -2.64 -10.02
CA GLY A 292 -22.59 -3.23 -10.57
C GLY A 292 -21.38 -2.30 -10.67
N LYS A 293 -21.35 -1.18 -9.94
CA LYS A 293 -20.19 -0.29 -9.88
C LYS A 293 -19.52 -0.36 -8.52
N LEU A 294 -18.19 -0.35 -8.53
CA LEU A 294 -17.37 -0.27 -7.34
C LEU A 294 -17.39 1.16 -6.77
N PHE A 295 -17.78 1.30 -5.52
CA PHE A 295 -17.71 2.55 -4.78
C PHE A 295 -16.47 2.64 -3.89
N GLY A 296 -15.95 3.85 -3.71
CA GLY A 296 -14.93 4.14 -2.70
C GLY A 296 -13.47 4.14 -3.17
N PRO A 297 -12.53 4.43 -2.25
CA PRO A 297 -11.10 4.52 -2.52
C PRO A 297 -10.46 3.16 -2.85
N GLU A 298 -9.60 3.13 -3.87
CA GLU A 298 -8.80 1.99 -4.28
C GLU A 298 -7.30 2.28 -4.16
N ASP A 299 -6.52 1.23 -3.90
CA ASP A 299 -5.05 1.21 -3.79
C ASP A 299 -4.47 2.38 -2.96
N PRO A 300 -4.89 2.53 -1.69
CA PRO A 300 -4.44 3.64 -0.85
C PRO A 300 -2.95 3.51 -0.51
N ARG A 301 -2.21 4.62 -0.62
CA ARG A 301 -0.81 4.78 -0.24
C ARG A 301 -0.70 5.81 0.87
N LEU A 302 0.06 5.49 1.92
CA LEU A 302 0.20 6.35 3.09
C LEU A 302 1.62 6.93 3.17
N MET A 303 1.73 8.21 3.47
CA MET A 303 2.99 8.89 3.79
C MET A 303 2.77 9.99 4.82
N LEU A 304 3.84 10.61 5.31
CA LEU A 304 3.78 11.79 6.17
C LEU A 304 4.09 13.06 5.39
N VAL A 305 3.47 14.16 5.79
CA VAL A 305 3.79 15.53 5.36
C VAL A 305 3.84 16.43 6.58
N THR A 306 4.70 17.45 6.55
CA THR A 306 4.70 18.52 7.54
C THR A 306 3.76 19.62 7.10
N ASN A 307 2.87 20.07 7.98
CA ASN A 307 1.89 21.10 7.64
C ASN A 307 2.27 22.50 8.14
N PRO A 308 1.48 23.56 7.81
CA PRO A 308 1.81 24.93 8.19
C PRO A 308 1.88 25.19 9.70
N GLY A 309 1.31 24.28 10.51
CA GLY A 309 1.43 24.31 11.96
C GLY A 309 2.72 23.68 12.50
N GLY A 310 3.60 23.19 11.62
CA GLY A 310 4.90 22.60 11.97
C GLY A 310 4.83 21.16 12.50
N TYR A 311 3.68 20.48 12.38
CA TYR A 311 3.54 19.09 12.79
C TYR A 311 3.39 18.15 11.60
N GLU A 312 3.85 16.91 11.79
CA GLU A 312 3.69 15.84 10.80
C GLU A 312 2.27 15.26 10.89
N GLU A 313 1.66 15.08 9.73
CA GLU A 313 0.35 14.43 9.60
C GLU A 313 0.35 13.41 8.46
N PRO A 314 -0.50 12.36 8.54
CA PRO A 314 -0.63 11.40 7.46
C PRO A 314 -1.28 12.04 6.23
N LEU A 315 -0.84 11.60 5.06
CA LEU A 315 -1.46 11.87 3.76
C LEU A 315 -1.71 10.54 3.06
N ILE A 316 -2.93 10.36 2.55
CA ILE A 316 -3.34 9.15 1.82
C ILE A 316 -3.60 9.51 0.36
N VAL A 317 -2.95 8.81 -0.56
CA VAL A 317 -3.18 8.91 -2.00
C VAL A 317 -3.91 7.68 -2.48
N PHE A 318 -4.99 7.85 -3.22
CA PHE A 318 -5.80 6.74 -3.71
C PHE A 318 -6.43 7.09 -5.05
N ASN A 319 -7.03 6.11 -5.70
CA ASN A 319 -7.84 6.34 -6.89
C ASN A 319 -9.28 5.92 -6.64
N ALA A 320 -10.26 6.61 -7.23
CA ALA A 320 -11.67 6.30 -7.00
C ALA A 320 -12.53 6.65 -8.23
N GLN A 321 -13.69 6.00 -8.32
CA GLN A 321 -14.71 6.33 -9.31
C GLN A 321 -15.49 7.58 -8.89
N HIS A 322 -15.75 8.48 -9.84
CA HIS A 322 -16.61 9.66 -9.66
C HIS A 322 -17.25 10.08 -10.98
N TYR A 323 -18.09 11.13 -10.92
CA TYR A 323 -18.79 11.64 -12.09
C TYR A 323 -18.64 13.14 -12.27
N ARG A 324 -18.66 13.56 -13.53
CA ARG A 324 -18.67 14.96 -13.94
C ARG A 324 -19.78 15.21 -14.95
N MET A 325 -20.27 16.44 -14.96
CA MET A 325 -21.21 16.91 -15.97
C MET A 325 -20.44 17.55 -17.11
N GLU A 326 -20.53 17.00 -18.31
CA GLU A 326 -19.80 17.47 -19.50
C GLU A 326 -20.74 17.65 -20.69
N LYS A 327 -20.45 18.60 -21.58
CA LYS A 327 -21.19 18.75 -22.84
C LYS A 327 -20.74 17.66 -23.81
N GLU A 328 -21.68 16.97 -24.43
CA GLU A 328 -21.39 16.05 -25.53
C GLU A 328 -21.18 16.85 -26.83
N ASP A 329 -20.24 16.43 -27.68
CA ASP A 329 -20.01 17.08 -28.97
C ASP A 329 -21.32 17.12 -29.79
N GLY A 330 -21.79 18.35 -30.10
CA GLY A 330 -23.01 18.57 -30.88
C GLY A 330 -24.33 18.60 -30.09
N LYS A 331 -24.30 18.55 -28.75
CA LYS A 331 -25.50 18.75 -27.90
C LYS A 331 -25.26 19.82 -26.84
N ASP A 332 -26.28 20.66 -26.59
CA ASP A 332 -26.23 21.68 -25.55
C ASP A 332 -26.47 21.13 -24.13
N GLU A 333 -26.93 19.89 -24.01
CA GLU A 333 -27.21 19.24 -22.73
C GLU A 333 -25.95 18.66 -22.07
N LEU A 334 -25.84 18.88 -20.75
CA LEU A 334 -24.81 18.29 -19.92
C LEU A 334 -25.13 16.82 -19.63
N GLN A 335 -24.14 15.95 -19.84
CA GLN A 335 -24.23 14.52 -19.53
C GLN A 335 -23.33 14.11 -18.37
N LYS A 336 -23.79 13.12 -17.61
CA LYS A 336 -23.03 12.50 -16.51
C LYS A 336 -21.99 11.54 -17.09
N VAL A 337 -20.71 11.91 -17.03
CA VAL A 337 -19.57 11.11 -17.51
C VAL A 337 -18.80 10.53 -16.32
N GLY A 338 -18.52 9.23 -16.36
CA GLY A 338 -17.79 8.51 -15.31
C GLY A 338 -16.27 8.56 -15.51
N TYR A 339 -15.55 8.77 -14.42
CA TYR A 339 -14.09 8.85 -14.36
C TYR A 339 -13.55 7.97 -13.23
N ARG A 340 -12.36 7.40 -13.42
CA ARG A 340 -11.50 6.90 -12.34
C ARG A 340 -10.32 7.84 -12.21
N SER A 341 -10.24 8.60 -11.13
CA SER A 341 -9.23 9.65 -10.95
C SER A 341 -8.42 9.44 -9.68
N MET A 342 -7.29 10.13 -9.60
CA MET A 342 -6.45 10.15 -8.39
C MET A 342 -6.95 11.23 -7.42
N PHE A 343 -6.89 10.92 -6.14
CA PHE A 343 -7.21 11.82 -5.04
C PHE A 343 -6.11 11.75 -4.00
N PHE A 344 -5.97 12.80 -3.20
CA PHE A 344 -5.29 12.72 -1.91
C PHE A 344 -6.21 13.20 -0.80
N THR A 345 -5.99 12.70 0.41
CA THR A 345 -6.76 13.06 1.59
C THR A 345 -5.85 13.18 2.80
N LEU A 346 -6.17 14.09 3.71
CA LEU A 346 -5.44 14.35 4.95
C LEU A 346 -6.32 13.85 6.11
N PRO A 347 -6.15 12.61 6.62
CA PRO A 347 -7.00 11.99 7.63
C PRO A 347 -7.29 12.85 8.87
N PHE A 348 -6.35 13.75 9.20
CA PHE A 348 -6.40 14.61 10.37
C PHE A 348 -6.93 16.01 10.09
N GLN A 349 -7.37 16.29 8.86
CA GLN A 349 -8.07 17.53 8.50
C GLN A 349 -9.51 17.24 8.09
N PHE A 350 -10.40 18.19 8.33
CA PHE A 350 -11.83 18.07 8.07
C PHE A 350 -12.34 19.06 7.06
N GLN A 351 -13.36 18.64 6.32
CA GLN A 351 -14.16 19.48 5.45
C GLN A 351 -15.65 19.13 5.60
N LYS A 352 -16.50 20.10 5.25
CA LYS A 352 -17.91 19.81 4.96
C LYS A 352 -18.09 19.35 3.53
N ALA A 353 -19.14 18.57 3.30
CA ALA A 353 -19.45 17.96 2.02
C ALA A 353 -18.34 17.03 1.49
N LYS A 354 -18.68 16.24 0.47
CA LYS A 354 -17.81 15.18 -0.01
C LYS A 354 -16.62 15.68 -0.84
N GLY A 355 -16.75 16.80 -1.53
CA GLY A 355 -15.72 17.30 -2.46
C GLY A 355 -15.46 16.38 -3.67
N VAL A 356 -16.33 15.41 -3.94
CA VAL A 356 -16.12 14.38 -5.00
C VAL A 356 -16.88 14.72 -6.28
N ASP A 357 -18.17 15.05 -6.15
CA ASP A 357 -19.04 15.44 -7.26
C ASP A 357 -20.22 16.30 -6.77
N VAL A 358 -20.88 16.98 -7.71
CA VAL A 358 -21.94 17.95 -7.41
C VAL A 358 -23.13 17.32 -6.67
N GLU A 359 -23.55 16.12 -7.06
CA GLU A 359 -24.73 15.48 -6.48
C GLU A 359 -24.45 14.98 -5.06
N SER A 360 -23.30 14.31 -4.89
CA SER A 360 -22.79 13.87 -3.60
C SER A 360 -22.63 15.03 -2.61
N ASN A 361 -22.17 16.19 -3.10
CA ASN A 361 -22.00 17.38 -2.26
C ASN A 361 -23.34 17.89 -1.73
N LYS A 362 -24.36 18.01 -2.60
CA LYS A 362 -25.70 18.46 -2.19
C LYS A 362 -26.32 17.53 -1.14
N LYS A 363 -26.18 16.21 -1.31
CA LYS A 363 -26.71 15.20 -0.36
C LYS A 363 -26.00 15.21 1.00
N ALA A 364 -24.78 15.76 1.08
CA ALA A 364 -23.90 15.66 2.25
C ALA A 364 -23.37 17.02 2.73
N GLU A 365 -24.04 18.12 2.38
CA GLU A 365 -23.56 19.50 2.61
C GLU A 365 -23.25 19.81 4.09
N ASN A 366 -24.03 19.24 5.00
CA ASN A 366 -23.86 19.40 6.45
C ASN A 366 -23.13 18.24 7.14
N LYS A 367 -22.51 17.33 6.38
CA LYS A 367 -21.75 16.20 6.94
C LYS A 367 -20.25 16.49 6.90
N TRP A 368 -19.56 16.03 7.93
CA TRP A 368 -18.11 16.14 8.07
C TRP A 368 -17.42 14.91 7.48
N PHE A 369 -16.37 15.18 6.69
CA PHE A 369 -15.51 14.18 6.09
C PHE A 369 -14.06 14.59 6.27
N THR A 370 -13.17 13.63 6.03
CA THR A 370 -11.75 13.93 5.87
C THR A 370 -11.53 14.87 4.67
N LYS A 371 -10.67 15.88 4.83
CA LYS A 371 -10.29 16.80 3.77
C LYS A 371 -9.67 16.05 2.60
N THR A 372 -10.34 16.08 1.45
CA THR A 372 -10.05 15.26 0.29
C THR A 372 -10.08 16.10 -0.97
N SER A 373 -9.01 15.99 -1.76
CA SER A 373 -8.79 16.76 -2.97
C SER A 373 -8.68 15.84 -4.17
N LEU A 374 -9.45 16.14 -5.20
CA LEU A 374 -9.27 15.55 -6.53
C LEU A 374 -8.01 16.12 -7.18
N ILE A 375 -7.17 15.23 -7.71
CA ILE A 375 -5.98 15.64 -8.45
C ILE A 375 -6.39 15.93 -9.90
N ASP A 376 -6.48 17.21 -10.23
CA ASP A 376 -6.86 17.71 -11.55
C ASP A 376 -5.72 18.55 -12.15
N VAL A 377 -5.00 17.99 -13.13
CA VAL A 377 -3.82 18.61 -13.73
C VAL A 377 -4.24 19.66 -14.76
N GLN A 378 -3.77 20.90 -14.58
CA GLN A 378 -4.11 22.00 -15.48
C GLN A 378 -3.57 21.78 -16.89
N ASN A 379 -4.27 22.36 -17.87
CA ASN A 379 -3.91 22.38 -19.29
C ASN A 379 -3.70 21.00 -19.93
N MET A 380 -4.27 19.96 -19.31
CA MET A 380 -4.16 18.57 -19.73
C MET A 380 -5.54 18.03 -20.07
N LYS A 381 -5.63 17.24 -21.15
CA LYS A 381 -6.86 16.50 -21.44
C LYS A 381 -7.07 15.48 -20.33
N LYS A 382 -8.28 15.49 -19.76
CA LYS A 382 -8.67 14.57 -18.69
C LYS A 382 -8.78 13.15 -19.24
N GLU A 383 -8.05 12.23 -18.62
CA GLU A 383 -8.17 10.82 -18.95
C GLU A 383 -9.32 10.17 -18.17
N LYS A 384 -10.06 9.28 -18.84
CA LYS A 384 -11.15 8.50 -18.19
C LYS A 384 -10.64 7.62 -17.04
N LYS A 385 -9.35 7.26 -17.05
CA LYS A 385 -8.75 6.36 -16.06
C LYS A 385 -7.33 6.82 -15.69
N SER A 386 -7.18 7.33 -14.48
CA SER A 386 -5.90 7.59 -13.82
C SER A 386 -5.76 6.65 -12.61
N LYS A 387 -4.64 5.93 -12.54
CA LYS A 387 -4.32 5.02 -11.43
C LYS A 387 -2.80 4.91 -11.27
N ASN A 388 -2.34 4.30 -10.18
CA ASN A 388 -0.94 3.98 -9.90
C ASN A 388 0.03 5.15 -9.67
N TRP A 389 -0.41 6.40 -9.48
CA TRP A 389 0.53 7.52 -9.27
C TRP A 389 1.25 7.44 -7.92
N THR A 390 2.58 7.51 -7.95
CA THR A 390 3.41 7.36 -6.74
C THR A 390 3.74 8.72 -6.15
N PRO A 391 3.38 9.00 -4.88
CA PRO A 391 3.66 10.28 -4.26
C PRO A 391 5.09 10.38 -3.70
N MET A 392 5.59 11.62 -3.62
CA MET A 392 6.86 11.99 -3.00
C MET A 392 6.85 13.46 -2.56
N VAL A 393 7.70 13.82 -1.58
CA VAL A 393 7.81 15.19 -1.06
C VAL A 393 9.23 15.70 -1.25
N SER A 394 9.36 16.96 -1.68
CA SER A 394 10.65 17.59 -1.93
C SER A 394 11.23 18.27 -0.70
N ALA A 395 12.50 17.99 -0.40
CA ALA A 395 13.23 18.64 0.68
C ALA A 395 13.41 20.16 0.43
N THR A 396 13.47 20.60 -0.83
CA THR A 396 13.62 22.03 -1.18
C THR A 396 12.48 22.91 -0.70
N ASN A 397 11.28 22.35 -0.48
CA ASN A 397 10.14 23.10 0.06
C ASN A 397 10.40 23.57 1.50
N SER A 398 11.17 22.81 2.28
CA SER A 398 11.52 23.12 3.68
C SER A 398 12.71 24.09 3.84
N VAL A 399 13.62 24.16 2.87
CA VAL A 399 14.88 24.94 3.01
C VAL A 399 14.77 26.36 2.47
N THR A 400 13.84 26.63 1.54
CA THR A 400 13.84 27.91 0.81
C THR A 400 12.63 28.80 1.05
N PHE A 401 11.46 28.29 1.46
CA PHE A 401 10.26 29.16 1.48
C PHE A 401 9.25 28.96 2.62
N ASN A 402 9.26 27.86 3.40
CA ASN A 402 8.51 27.72 4.66
C ASN A 402 8.96 26.43 5.40
N ASP A 403 8.89 26.37 6.73
CA ASP A 403 9.22 25.16 7.54
C ASP A 403 8.21 23.98 7.37
N TYR A 404 7.53 23.88 6.23
CA TYR A 404 6.50 22.86 5.97
C TYR A 404 6.35 22.49 4.49
N ASP A 405 5.69 21.36 4.24
CA ASP A 405 5.44 20.85 2.90
C ASP A 405 4.22 21.53 2.27
N ASN A 406 4.45 22.50 1.39
CA ASN A 406 3.37 23.21 0.69
C ASN A 406 2.81 22.46 -0.53
N SER A 407 3.56 21.49 -1.04
CA SER A 407 3.26 20.78 -2.28
C SER A 407 3.72 19.33 -2.22
N ILE A 408 3.04 18.51 -3.01
CA ILE A 408 3.32 17.08 -3.19
C ILE A 408 3.62 16.81 -4.66
N LEU A 409 4.60 15.94 -4.90
CA LEU A 409 4.98 15.50 -6.23
C LEU A 409 4.42 14.10 -6.47
N PHE A 410 4.03 13.83 -7.72
CA PHE A 410 3.53 12.54 -8.16
C PHE A 410 4.31 12.07 -9.38
N VAL A 411 4.96 10.93 -9.24
CA VAL A 411 5.49 10.18 -10.38
C VAL A 411 4.32 9.41 -10.99
N THR A 412 3.85 9.90 -12.14
CA THR A 412 2.67 9.34 -12.82
C THR A 412 3.05 8.23 -13.81
N GLN A 413 4.29 8.25 -14.30
CA GLN A 413 4.89 7.28 -15.21
C GLN A 413 6.37 7.12 -14.83
N LEU A 414 6.87 5.88 -14.79
CA LEU A 414 8.29 5.58 -14.53
C LEU A 414 9.04 5.39 -15.84
N ASP A 415 8.56 4.49 -16.70
CA ASP A 415 8.90 4.49 -18.12
C ASP A 415 8.42 5.79 -18.75
N ASN A 416 9.29 6.47 -19.48
CA ASN A 416 9.01 7.82 -19.97
C ASN A 416 8.57 8.72 -18.81
N LEU A 417 9.51 8.92 -17.88
CA LEU A 417 9.29 9.63 -16.62
C LEU A 417 8.44 10.89 -16.78
N LYS A 418 7.37 10.95 -15.99
CA LYS A 418 6.44 12.07 -15.92
C LYS A 418 6.08 12.41 -14.49
N VAL A 419 6.31 13.67 -14.12
CA VAL A 419 6.14 14.18 -12.76
C VAL A 419 5.13 15.34 -12.76
N VAL A 420 4.15 15.23 -11.85
CA VAL A 420 3.15 16.25 -11.58
C VAL A 420 3.39 16.82 -10.18
N ARG A 421 3.22 18.12 -10.00
CA ARG A 421 3.25 18.81 -8.70
C ARG A 421 1.87 19.35 -8.38
N CYS A 422 1.41 19.18 -7.15
CA CYS A 422 0.15 19.71 -6.65
C CYS A 422 0.36 20.49 -5.35
N SER A 423 -0.40 21.56 -5.13
CA SER A 423 -0.45 22.21 -3.81
C SER A 423 -1.24 21.34 -2.81
N LEU A 424 -0.79 21.33 -1.55
CA LEU A 424 -1.46 20.60 -0.47
C LEU A 424 -2.55 21.43 0.21
N TYR A 425 -2.41 22.75 0.26
CA TYR A 425 -3.29 23.63 1.05
C TYR A 425 -4.00 24.72 0.24
N GLU A 426 -3.53 25.05 -0.97
CA GLU A 426 -4.15 26.06 -1.83
C GLU A 426 -5.30 25.46 -2.65
N GLY A 427 -6.24 26.31 -3.07
CA GLY A 427 -7.55 25.94 -3.63
C GLY A 427 -7.57 25.05 -4.88
N VAL A 428 -8.79 24.76 -5.35
CA VAL A 428 -9.09 23.82 -6.44
C VAL A 428 -8.29 24.15 -7.72
N ASN A 429 -7.64 23.13 -8.31
CA ASN A 429 -6.85 23.16 -9.56
C ASN A 429 -5.36 23.54 -9.46
N SER A 430 -4.69 23.35 -8.33
CA SER A 430 -3.27 23.72 -8.15
C SER A 430 -2.25 22.64 -8.60
N CYS A 431 -2.59 21.79 -9.59
CA CYS A 431 -1.72 20.73 -10.09
C CYS A 431 -1.18 21.01 -11.49
N TYR A 432 0.13 20.82 -11.68
CA TYR A 432 0.85 21.11 -12.92
C TYR A 432 1.81 19.98 -13.28
N GLU A 433 1.90 19.65 -14.56
CA GLU A 433 3.01 18.86 -15.08
C GLU A 433 4.30 19.67 -14.97
N ILE A 434 5.31 19.12 -14.33
CA ILE A 434 6.61 19.78 -14.13
C ILE A 434 7.76 19.06 -14.83
N PHE A 435 7.55 17.81 -15.24
CA PHE A 435 8.51 17.03 -16.02
C PHE A 435 7.78 15.99 -16.86
N ASN A 436 8.20 15.80 -18.10
CA ASN A 436 7.56 14.88 -19.03
C ASN A 436 8.53 14.47 -20.13
N THR A 437 8.65 13.17 -20.34
CA THR A 437 9.34 12.58 -21.50
C THR A 437 8.30 11.86 -22.38
N LYS A 438 8.47 11.96 -23.70
CA LYS A 438 7.46 11.44 -24.63
C LYS A 438 7.42 9.92 -24.59
N GLY A 439 6.26 9.34 -24.33
CA GLY A 439 6.02 7.91 -24.52
C GLY A 439 4.79 7.41 -23.77
N GLY A 440 4.61 6.10 -23.77
CA GLY A 440 3.50 5.42 -23.10
C GLY A 440 3.86 4.92 -21.70
N VAL A 441 2.85 4.44 -20.98
CA VAL A 441 3.02 3.77 -19.69
C VAL A 441 3.65 2.38 -19.91
N GLY A 442 4.85 2.16 -19.39
CA GLY A 442 5.54 0.87 -19.49
C GLY A 442 5.14 -0.16 -18.43
N ASP A 443 5.97 -1.17 -18.23
CA ASP A 443 5.70 -2.32 -17.36
C ASP A 443 5.92 -1.99 -15.87
N LEU A 444 6.74 -0.98 -15.56
CA LEU A 444 7.05 -0.57 -14.19
C LEU A 444 6.08 0.52 -13.70
N ARG A 445 5.40 0.28 -12.58
CA ARG A 445 4.29 1.13 -12.13
C ARG A 445 4.22 1.22 -10.62
N GLY A 446 3.77 2.37 -10.10
CA GLY A 446 3.25 2.46 -8.74
C GLY A 446 4.23 1.98 -7.65
N GLY A 447 3.71 1.20 -6.71
CA GLY A 447 4.45 0.66 -5.57
C GLY A 447 4.30 1.49 -4.30
N THR A 448 5.36 1.57 -3.51
CA THR A 448 5.45 2.42 -2.31
C THR A 448 5.53 3.90 -2.70
N PRO A 449 5.18 4.85 -1.81
CA PRO A 449 5.68 6.22 -1.90
C PRO A 449 7.21 6.24 -2.03
N PHE A 450 7.75 7.28 -2.67
CA PHE A 450 9.18 7.51 -2.68
C PHE A 450 9.60 8.27 -1.41
N ILE A 451 10.64 7.77 -0.75
CA ILE A 451 11.25 8.41 0.42
C ILE A 451 12.41 9.29 -0.05
N ASN A 452 12.41 10.55 0.40
CA ASN A 452 13.52 11.46 0.19
C ASN A 452 14.69 11.08 1.10
N ILE A 453 15.79 10.61 0.51
CA ILE A 453 16.95 10.11 1.25
C ILE A 453 17.74 11.26 1.89
N ASN A 454 17.75 12.45 1.27
CA ASN A 454 18.35 13.62 1.89
C ASN A 454 17.66 13.93 3.23
N SER A 455 16.32 13.96 3.25
CA SER A 455 15.56 14.19 4.49
C SER A 455 15.74 13.07 5.51
N LEU A 456 15.74 11.81 5.06
CA LEU A 456 15.97 10.64 5.92
C LEU A 456 17.33 10.73 6.64
N ILE A 457 18.38 11.07 5.90
CA ILE A 457 19.74 11.24 6.44
C ILE A 457 19.82 12.51 7.28
N ALA A 458 19.19 13.61 6.89
CA ALA A 458 19.16 14.84 7.70
C ALA A 458 18.56 14.61 9.09
N GLN A 459 17.54 13.75 9.19
CA GLN A 459 16.88 13.42 10.45
C GLN A 459 17.75 12.59 11.41
N GLN A 460 18.61 11.70 10.88
CA GLN A 460 19.35 10.71 11.67
C GLN A 460 20.86 11.02 11.77
N TYR A 461 21.44 11.63 10.73
CA TYR A 461 22.86 11.97 10.55
C TYR A 461 23.03 13.33 9.84
N PRO A 462 22.59 14.46 10.44
CA PRO A 462 22.57 15.77 9.79
C PRO A 462 23.94 16.23 9.23
N ASP A 463 25.04 15.90 9.92
CA ASP A 463 26.40 16.30 9.54
C ASP A 463 26.93 15.64 8.26
N LEU A 464 26.22 14.63 7.73
CA LEU A 464 26.62 13.89 6.53
C LEU A 464 25.91 14.36 5.25
N VAL A 465 24.83 15.14 5.36
CA VAL A 465 24.00 15.51 4.19
C VAL A 465 24.84 16.21 3.11
N THR A 466 25.62 17.22 3.49
CA THR A 466 26.47 17.99 2.56
C THR A 466 27.71 17.23 2.08
N LYS A 467 28.10 16.16 2.79
CA LYS A 467 29.20 15.26 2.39
C LYS A 467 28.75 14.19 1.41
N LEU A 468 27.49 13.77 1.49
CA LEU A 468 26.92 12.72 0.66
C LEU A 468 26.30 13.26 -0.64
N PHE A 469 25.57 14.37 -0.56
CA PHE A 469 24.77 14.83 -1.70
C PHE A 469 25.38 16.07 -2.36
N PRO A 470 25.46 16.10 -3.70
CA PRO A 470 25.76 17.31 -4.44
C PRO A 470 24.78 18.45 -4.10
N PRO A 471 25.25 19.71 -4.06
CA PRO A 471 24.36 20.85 -3.93
C PRO A 471 23.26 20.82 -5.01
N GLY A 472 22.01 21.03 -4.59
CA GLY A 472 20.86 21.02 -5.50
C GLY A 472 20.34 19.64 -5.92
N ARG A 473 20.99 18.54 -5.50
CA ARG A 473 20.51 17.18 -5.75
C ARG A 473 19.64 16.66 -4.63
N GLN A 474 18.54 16.01 -5.00
CA GLN A 474 17.77 15.14 -4.12
C GLN A 474 17.69 13.72 -4.68
N VAL A 475 17.78 12.73 -3.79
CA VAL A 475 17.68 11.31 -4.12
C VAL A 475 16.44 10.73 -3.46
N TYR A 476 15.68 9.98 -4.24
CA TYR A 476 14.43 9.35 -3.83
C TYR A 476 14.52 7.85 -4.05
N ILE A 477 14.18 7.06 -3.02
CA ILE A 477 14.12 5.60 -3.16
C ILE A 477 12.69 5.13 -2.87
N GLY A 478 12.20 4.25 -3.72
CA GLY A 478 10.91 3.60 -3.58
C GLY A 478 10.97 2.19 -4.15
N ILE A 479 9.96 1.39 -3.85
CA ILE A 479 9.84 0.03 -4.36
C ILE A 479 8.62 0.00 -5.27
N ALA A 480 8.86 0.03 -6.58
CA ALA A 480 7.84 -0.06 -7.60
C ALA A 480 7.39 -1.50 -7.81
N ARG A 481 6.33 -1.71 -8.61
CA ARG A 481 5.93 -3.05 -9.08
C ARG A 481 6.05 -3.16 -10.59
N ALA A 482 6.73 -4.20 -11.07
CA ALA A 482 6.61 -4.64 -12.45
C ALA A 482 5.25 -5.31 -12.65
N HIS A 483 4.66 -5.14 -13.83
CA HIS A 483 3.46 -5.84 -14.28
C HIS A 483 3.76 -6.55 -15.60
N LEU A 484 4.05 -7.84 -15.52
CA LEU A 484 4.38 -8.66 -16.69
C LEU A 484 3.15 -9.50 -17.08
N SER A 485 2.73 -9.37 -18.34
CA SER A 485 1.55 -10.09 -18.86
C SER A 485 1.96 -11.45 -19.44
N LEU A 486 1.17 -12.50 -19.19
CA LEU A 486 1.37 -13.86 -19.72
C LEU A 486 2.82 -14.36 -19.56
N CYS A 487 3.35 -14.21 -18.36
CA CYS A 487 4.74 -14.52 -18.07
C CYS A 487 4.81 -15.57 -16.95
N GLY A 488 5.57 -16.64 -17.20
CA GLY A 488 5.88 -17.67 -16.21
C GLY A 488 4.64 -18.26 -15.54
N CYS A 489 4.37 -17.80 -14.31
CA CYS A 489 3.28 -18.25 -13.44
C CYS A 489 2.14 -17.22 -13.43
N GLY A 490 1.14 -17.39 -14.30
CA GLY A 490 -0.09 -16.60 -14.27
C GLY A 490 -0.35 -15.70 -15.47
N SER A 491 -1.58 -15.17 -15.55
CA SER A 491 -2.00 -14.24 -16.61
C SER A 491 -1.45 -12.82 -16.42
N ALA A 492 -1.21 -12.44 -15.16
CA ALA A 492 -0.52 -11.23 -14.76
C ALA A 492 0.42 -11.53 -13.59
N PHE A 493 1.68 -11.12 -13.73
CA PHE A 493 2.72 -11.36 -12.76
C PHE A 493 3.23 -10.03 -12.21
N TYR A 494 3.13 -9.84 -10.89
CA TYR A 494 3.60 -8.63 -10.21
C TYR A 494 4.75 -8.93 -9.27
N ARG A 495 5.86 -8.21 -9.42
CA ARG A 495 7.00 -8.29 -8.51
C ARG A 495 7.54 -6.91 -8.14
N PRO A 496 8.11 -6.76 -6.93
CA PRO A 496 8.78 -5.53 -6.50
C PRO A 496 10.08 -5.26 -7.26
N ASN A 497 10.40 -4.00 -7.49
CA ASN A 497 11.69 -3.52 -7.98
C ASN A 497 12.10 -2.28 -7.18
N ILE A 498 13.36 -2.20 -6.73
CA ILE A 498 13.93 -0.96 -6.18
C ILE A 498 14.04 0.04 -7.33
N VAL A 499 13.61 1.27 -7.08
CA VAL A 499 13.69 2.39 -8.02
C VAL A 499 14.29 3.59 -7.32
N VAL A 500 15.27 4.21 -7.97
CA VAL A 500 15.95 5.41 -7.48
C VAL A 500 15.73 6.56 -8.46
N ILE A 501 15.11 7.64 -8.00
CA ILE A 501 14.92 8.87 -8.78
C ILE A 501 15.87 9.95 -8.25
N THR A 502 16.55 10.64 -9.17
CA THR A 502 17.30 11.85 -8.85
C THR A 502 16.54 13.07 -9.33
N LEU A 503 16.53 14.12 -8.50
CA LEU A 503 16.07 15.46 -8.84
C LEU A 503 17.27 16.41 -8.72
N ASP A 504 17.67 16.99 -9.85
CA ASP A 504 18.75 17.97 -9.91
C ASP A 504 18.22 19.36 -10.16
N GLN A 505 18.73 20.32 -9.39
CA GLN A 505 18.48 21.73 -9.56
C GLN A 505 19.64 22.39 -10.31
N ALA A 506 19.35 23.11 -11.40
CA ALA A 506 20.32 23.95 -12.08
C ALA A 506 19.79 25.37 -12.21
N SER A 507 20.63 26.34 -11.85
CA SER A 507 20.29 27.76 -11.90
C SER A 507 21.12 28.48 -12.98
N TYR A 508 20.50 29.45 -13.65
CA TYR A 508 21.15 30.31 -14.64
C TYR A 508 20.60 31.73 -14.53
N TYR A 509 21.43 32.73 -14.83
CA TYR A 509 20.97 34.11 -14.90
C TYR A 509 20.32 34.36 -16.26
N ASP A 510 19.01 34.62 -16.27
CA ASP A 510 18.28 34.95 -17.49
C ASP A 510 18.52 36.42 -17.83
N HIS A 511 19.51 36.67 -18.69
CA HIS A 511 19.86 38.03 -19.12
C HIS A 511 18.71 38.78 -19.83
N LYS A 512 17.64 38.11 -20.28
CA LYS A 512 16.48 38.79 -20.87
C LYS A 512 15.50 39.27 -19.81
N MET A 513 15.41 38.58 -18.68
CA MET A 513 14.51 38.91 -17.58
C MET A 513 15.24 39.55 -16.38
N GLU A 514 16.58 39.64 -16.46
CA GLU A 514 17.48 40.18 -15.43
C GLU A 514 17.32 39.50 -14.06
N GLU A 515 16.97 38.22 -14.05
CA GLU A 515 16.71 37.44 -12.82
C GLU A 515 17.37 36.05 -12.86
N ASP A 516 17.66 35.51 -11.68
CA ASP A 516 18.09 34.10 -11.55
C ASP A 516 16.90 33.16 -11.75
N ARG A 517 17.07 32.20 -12.65
CA ARG A 517 16.09 31.17 -12.94
C ARG A 517 16.61 29.81 -12.60
N THR A 518 15.70 28.95 -12.15
CA THR A 518 16.01 27.59 -11.74
C THR A 518 15.19 26.59 -12.55
N LYS A 519 15.86 25.56 -13.07
CA LYS A 519 15.21 24.40 -13.70
C LYS A 519 15.47 23.14 -12.89
N PHE A 520 14.51 22.22 -12.98
CA PHE A 520 14.51 20.95 -12.28
C PHE A 520 14.58 19.81 -13.28
N PHE A 521 15.48 18.86 -13.04
CA PHE A 521 15.73 17.72 -13.90
C PHE A 521 15.47 16.43 -13.14
N TYR A 522 14.58 15.59 -13.67
CA TYR A 522 14.23 14.31 -13.05
C TYR A 522 14.77 13.17 -13.89
N LYS A 523 15.28 12.13 -13.23
CA LYS A 523 15.80 10.93 -13.89
C LYS A 523 15.53 9.70 -13.06
N VAL A 524 15.09 8.61 -13.70
CA VAL A 524 15.15 7.28 -13.08
C VAL A 524 16.61 6.84 -13.15
N SER A 525 17.35 7.08 -12.07
CA SER A 525 18.79 6.82 -12.02
C SER A 525 19.09 5.33 -11.94
N HIS A 526 18.35 4.59 -11.10
CA HIS A 526 18.57 3.16 -10.90
C HIS A 526 17.26 2.39 -10.85
N VAL A 527 17.28 1.16 -11.37
CA VAL A 527 16.18 0.20 -11.26
C VAL A 527 16.73 -1.20 -11.06
N SER A 528 16.23 -1.93 -10.07
CA SER A 528 16.60 -3.33 -9.87
C SER A 528 15.83 -4.27 -10.80
N SER A 529 16.34 -5.48 -11.04
CA SER A 529 15.49 -6.60 -11.47
C SER A 529 14.44 -6.96 -10.40
N SER A 530 13.50 -7.84 -10.75
CA SER A 530 12.45 -8.30 -9.84
C SER A 530 13.03 -8.90 -8.55
N LEU A 531 12.45 -8.53 -7.42
CA LEU A 531 12.79 -9.06 -6.11
C LEU A 531 11.81 -10.18 -5.72
N SER A 532 12.33 -11.33 -5.29
CA SER A 532 11.54 -12.38 -4.62
C SER A 532 11.06 -11.97 -3.23
N LEU A 533 11.83 -11.10 -2.54
CA LEU A 533 11.73 -10.81 -1.10
C LEU A 533 11.77 -12.08 -0.22
N GLU A 534 12.18 -13.22 -0.77
CA GLU A 534 12.03 -14.56 -0.17
C GLU A 534 10.63 -14.82 0.43
N VAL A 535 9.60 -14.26 -0.21
CA VAL A 535 8.20 -14.46 0.20
C VAL A 535 7.60 -15.63 -0.57
N THR A 536 7.11 -16.63 0.16
CA THR A 536 6.27 -17.69 -0.41
C THR A 536 4.93 -17.10 -0.87
N MET A 537 4.55 -17.42 -2.09
CA MET A 537 3.35 -16.89 -2.73
C MET A 537 2.10 -17.69 -2.37
N ASP A 538 1.03 -16.99 -2.06
CA ASP A 538 -0.31 -17.57 -1.91
C ASP A 538 -0.99 -17.66 -3.29
N PRO A 539 -1.86 -18.66 -3.53
CA PRO A 539 -2.66 -18.72 -4.76
C PRO A 539 -3.68 -17.57 -4.81
N TRP A 540 -4.04 -17.14 -6.03
CA TRP A 540 -5.05 -16.10 -6.20
C TRP A 540 -6.41 -16.50 -5.62
N ASN A 541 -6.77 -17.76 -5.82
CA ASN A 541 -7.90 -18.41 -5.17
C ASN A 541 -7.37 -19.32 -4.04
N PRO A 542 -7.53 -18.94 -2.76
CA PRO A 542 -7.07 -19.74 -1.62
C PRO A 542 -7.64 -21.15 -1.58
N GLU A 543 -8.83 -21.37 -2.14
CA GLU A 543 -9.52 -22.67 -2.15
C GLU A 543 -8.89 -23.69 -3.12
N ASP A 544 -8.06 -23.24 -4.06
CA ASP A 544 -7.37 -24.08 -5.02
C ASP A 544 -5.86 -23.81 -4.98
N PRO A 545 -5.09 -24.54 -4.16
CA PRO A 545 -3.63 -24.43 -4.10
C PRO A 545 -2.93 -24.68 -5.45
N LYS A 546 -3.56 -25.45 -6.35
CA LYS A 546 -3.01 -25.72 -7.70
C LYS A 546 -3.21 -24.54 -8.65
N SER A 547 -4.02 -23.54 -8.24
CA SER A 547 -4.31 -22.35 -9.05
C SER A 547 -3.23 -21.26 -9.03
N ILE A 548 -2.13 -21.45 -8.30
CA ILE A 548 -1.07 -20.44 -8.11
C ILE A 548 -0.53 -19.84 -9.42
N CYS A 549 -0.54 -20.62 -10.51
CA CYS A 549 -0.13 -20.19 -11.86
C CYS A 549 -1.28 -20.08 -12.87
N LEU A 550 -2.54 -20.25 -12.46
CA LEU A 550 -3.70 -20.20 -13.37
C LEU A 550 -4.30 -18.80 -13.52
N SER A 551 -3.99 -17.87 -12.61
CA SER A 551 -4.56 -16.53 -12.56
C SER A 551 -3.50 -15.47 -12.26
N VAL A 552 -3.83 -14.43 -11.49
CA VAL A 552 -2.90 -13.37 -11.11
C VAL A 552 -1.93 -13.87 -10.04
N ASN A 553 -0.63 -13.67 -10.25
CA ASN A 553 0.40 -13.93 -9.25
C ASN A 553 1.02 -12.60 -8.80
N ALA A 554 0.59 -12.10 -7.64
CA ALA A 554 0.86 -10.73 -7.23
C ALA A 554 1.58 -10.63 -5.88
N LEU A 555 2.82 -10.13 -5.91
CA LEU A 555 3.52 -9.63 -4.74
C LEU A 555 3.65 -8.11 -4.90
N ILE A 556 2.86 -7.35 -4.14
CA ILE A 556 2.72 -5.91 -4.34
C ILE A 556 3.32 -5.16 -3.15
N PRO A 557 4.35 -4.31 -3.37
CA PRO A 557 4.82 -3.38 -2.36
C PRO A 557 3.85 -2.18 -2.27
N ASN A 558 3.39 -1.86 -1.07
CA ASN A 558 2.35 -0.85 -0.85
C ASN A 558 2.87 0.40 -0.14
N GLY A 559 3.78 0.23 0.84
CA GLY A 559 4.32 1.36 1.59
C GLY A 559 5.53 1.02 2.44
N ILE A 560 6.28 2.06 2.80
CA ILE A 560 7.45 1.98 3.68
C ILE A 560 7.03 2.47 5.06
N GLY A 561 6.99 1.55 6.03
CA GLY A 561 6.52 1.80 7.41
C GLY A 561 7.51 2.58 8.28
N GLY A 562 8.78 2.60 7.88
CA GLY A 562 9.88 3.24 8.58
C GLY A 562 11.22 2.78 8.01
N TRP A 563 12.25 3.60 8.19
CA TRP A 563 13.61 3.30 7.74
C TRP A 563 14.61 3.81 8.78
N LYS A 564 15.30 2.88 9.44
CA LYS A 564 16.30 3.19 10.45
C LYS A 564 17.69 2.98 9.87
N ILE A 565 18.61 3.88 10.20
CA ILE A 565 20.01 3.80 9.84
C ILE A 565 20.80 3.65 11.14
N ASP A 566 21.23 2.43 11.45
CA ASP A 566 21.98 2.10 12.67
C ASP A 566 23.44 2.53 12.58
N THR A 567 24.03 2.50 11.38
CA THR A 567 25.38 3.02 11.12
C THR A 567 25.45 3.65 9.74
N LEU A 568 26.06 4.83 9.65
CA LEU A 568 26.41 5.49 8.40
C LEU A 568 27.70 6.28 8.61
N LYS A 569 28.81 5.79 8.06
CA LYS A 569 30.12 6.46 8.14
C LYS A 569 31.01 6.05 6.97
N GLN A 570 32.01 6.87 6.69
CA GLN A 570 33.02 6.56 5.69
C GLN A 570 34.05 5.57 6.26
N VAL A 571 34.36 4.51 5.50
CA VAL A 571 35.44 3.56 5.81
C VAL A 571 36.18 3.21 4.52
N GLU A 572 37.45 3.58 4.44
CA GLU A 572 38.27 3.42 3.22
C GLU A 572 37.56 4.02 1.99
N ASP A 573 37.43 3.23 0.92
CA ASP A 573 36.78 3.60 -0.34
C ASP A 573 35.27 3.22 -0.37
N LYS A 574 34.63 2.96 0.78
CA LYS A 574 33.19 2.63 0.87
C LYS A 574 32.46 3.39 1.98
N TRP A 575 31.15 3.48 1.86
CA TRP A 575 30.27 3.85 2.97
C TRP A 575 29.93 2.58 3.78
N GLU A 576 30.23 2.56 5.07
CA GLU A 576 29.70 1.54 5.97
C GLU A 576 28.27 1.93 6.33
N VAL A 577 27.30 1.13 5.86
CA VAL A 577 25.87 1.40 6.00
C VAL A 577 25.17 0.17 6.59
N ASP A 578 24.59 0.33 7.78
CA ASP A 578 23.64 -0.63 8.38
C ASP A 578 22.27 0.03 8.43
N ASP A 579 21.41 -0.35 7.49
CA ASP A 579 20.07 0.20 7.35
C ASP A 579 19.00 -0.90 7.40
N THR A 580 17.89 -0.64 8.09
CA THR A 580 16.72 -1.51 8.12
C THR A 580 15.48 -0.73 7.66
N LEU A 581 14.83 -1.23 6.61
CA LEU A 581 13.59 -0.71 6.04
C LEU A 581 12.43 -1.65 6.37
N SER A 582 11.32 -1.11 6.86
CA SER A 582 10.06 -1.84 7.03
C SER A 582 9.19 -1.70 5.78
N LEU A 583 8.89 -2.80 5.09
CA LEU A 583 8.09 -2.82 3.87
C LEU A 583 6.74 -3.49 4.13
N ALA A 584 5.64 -2.79 3.83
CA ALA A 584 4.31 -3.37 3.78
C ALA A 584 4.00 -3.91 2.39
N ILE A 585 3.52 -5.15 2.32
CA ILE A 585 3.25 -5.89 1.08
C ILE A 585 1.84 -6.49 1.09
N SER A 586 1.28 -6.73 -0.09
CA SER A 586 0.15 -7.64 -0.29
C SER A 586 0.63 -8.89 -1.01
N VAL A 587 0.19 -10.06 -0.56
CA VAL A 587 0.37 -11.33 -1.28
C VAL A 587 -0.97 -11.77 -1.86
N ALA A 588 -0.99 -11.99 -3.17
CA ALA A 588 -2.18 -12.37 -3.94
C ALA A 588 -3.41 -11.46 -3.73
N ASP A 589 -3.22 -10.21 -3.29
CA ASP A 589 -4.32 -9.31 -2.87
C ASP A 589 -5.29 -9.95 -1.86
N ASN A 590 -4.78 -10.86 -1.01
CA ASN A 590 -5.54 -11.55 0.04
C ASN A 590 -5.08 -11.19 1.44
N SER A 591 -3.89 -10.60 1.56
CA SER A 591 -3.26 -10.33 2.84
C SER A 591 -2.67 -8.94 2.89
N VAL A 592 -2.45 -8.49 4.13
CA VAL A 592 -1.60 -7.36 4.45
C VAL A 592 -0.48 -7.89 5.33
N ASP A 593 0.75 -7.81 4.82
CA ASP A 593 1.93 -8.32 5.50
C ASP A 593 3.02 -7.29 5.58
N ARG A 594 4.03 -7.60 6.38
CA ARG A 594 5.26 -6.84 6.54
C ARG A 594 6.47 -7.76 6.36
N VAL A 595 7.50 -7.22 5.75
CA VAL A 595 8.88 -7.74 5.78
C VAL A 595 9.83 -6.62 6.17
N TYR A 596 10.97 -6.97 6.74
CA TYR A 596 12.08 -6.04 6.95
C TYR A 596 13.18 -6.35 5.96
N LEU A 597 13.70 -5.31 5.31
CA LEU A 597 14.84 -5.39 4.40
C LEU A 597 16.04 -4.71 5.05
N ARG A 598 17.21 -5.35 5.00
CA ARG A 598 18.47 -4.72 5.39
C ARG A 598 19.41 -4.59 4.21
N GLY A 599 20.05 -3.43 4.09
CA GLY A 599 21.03 -3.14 3.03
C GLY A 599 20.45 -2.49 1.78
N VAL A 600 19.23 -1.93 1.83
CA VAL A 600 18.65 -1.21 0.68
C VAL A 600 19.42 0.10 0.44
N LEU A 601 19.68 0.86 1.52
CA LEU A 601 20.46 2.09 1.44
C LEU A 601 21.91 1.77 1.10
N ASN A 602 22.47 0.72 1.72
CA ASN A 602 23.81 0.22 1.40
C ASN A 602 23.98 -0.03 -0.11
N ALA A 603 23.04 -0.73 -0.74
CA ALA A 603 23.09 -1.05 -2.16
C ALA A 603 23.09 0.19 -3.07
N VAL A 604 22.41 1.27 -2.67
CA VAL A 604 22.32 2.51 -3.46
C VAL A 604 23.51 3.45 -3.20
N LEU A 605 23.96 3.60 -1.95
CA LEU A 605 25.07 4.49 -1.61
C LEU A 605 26.44 3.95 -2.06
N ASN A 606 26.59 2.63 -2.11
CA ASN A 606 27.79 1.96 -2.59
C ASN A 606 27.66 1.48 -4.05
N SER A 607 26.75 2.07 -4.83
CA SER A 607 26.68 1.77 -6.26
C SER A 607 27.98 2.23 -6.96
N TYR A 608 28.49 1.40 -7.85
CA TYR A 608 29.80 1.57 -8.49
C TYR A 608 29.90 2.78 -9.42
N ASP A 609 28.77 3.24 -9.94
CA ASP A 609 28.69 4.35 -10.89
C ASP A 609 28.78 5.71 -10.21
N HIS A 610 28.54 5.76 -8.88
CA HIS A 610 28.55 6.96 -8.06
C HIS A 610 27.69 8.12 -8.61
N SER A 611 26.64 7.83 -9.40
CA SER A 611 25.83 8.88 -10.02
C SER A 611 24.78 9.49 -9.10
N THR A 612 24.55 8.94 -7.91
CA THR A 612 23.54 9.40 -6.93
C THR A 612 24.15 10.27 -5.85
N VAL A 613 25.26 9.83 -5.26
CA VAL A 613 25.96 10.44 -4.12
C VAL A 613 27.45 10.57 -4.40
N PHE A 614 28.12 11.48 -3.69
CA PHE A 614 29.57 11.54 -3.69
C PHE A 614 30.14 10.22 -3.18
N GLY A 615 31.21 9.76 -3.83
CA GLY A 615 32.01 8.66 -3.30
C GLY A 615 32.61 9.03 -1.95
N PRO A 616 33.01 8.03 -1.15
CA PRO A 616 33.57 8.23 0.19
C PRO A 616 34.81 9.14 0.20
N ASN A 617 35.69 9.06 -0.81
CA ASN A 617 36.83 9.97 -0.96
C ASN A 617 36.46 11.40 -1.40
N GLY A 618 35.16 11.73 -1.44
CA GLY A 618 34.64 13.03 -1.80
C GLY A 618 35.02 13.47 -3.22
N VAL A 619 34.97 14.78 -3.43
CA VAL A 619 35.39 15.45 -4.67
C VAL A 619 36.91 15.41 -4.86
N GLU A 620 37.69 14.93 -3.87
CA GLU A 620 39.17 15.01 -3.87
C GLU A 620 39.84 14.24 -5.01
N ASN A 621 39.18 13.21 -5.57
CA ASN A 621 39.68 12.45 -6.72
C ASN A 621 39.08 12.87 -8.07
N GLY A 622 38.42 14.03 -8.16
CA GLY A 622 37.84 14.49 -9.42
C GLY A 622 36.68 13.62 -9.92
N GLN A 623 35.96 12.95 -9.02
CA GLN A 623 34.69 12.28 -9.35
C GLN A 623 33.69 13.34 -9.85
N VAL A 624 33.51 13.39 -11.17
CA VAL A 624 32.52 14.26 -11.81
C VAL A 624 31.18 13.55 -11.73
N ILE A 625 30.36 13.96 -10.78
CA ILE A 625 28.94 13.68 -10.85
C ILE A 625 28.36 14.55 -11.96
N ASP A 626 27.79 13.92 -12.99
CA ASP A 626 27.10 14.62 -14.07
C ASP A 626 25.87 15.35 -13.50
N LEU A 627 26.03 16.67 -13.30
CA LEU A 627 24.95 17.59 -12.99
C LEU A 627 24.56 18.37 -14.25
N PRO A 628 23.28 18.68 -14.44
CA PRO A 628 22.84 19.51 -15.56
C PRO A 628 23.46 20.91 -15.48
N VAL A 629 24.17 21.31 -16.53
CA VAL A 629 24.70 22.67 -16.69
C VAL A 629 23.86 23.41 -17.73
N LEU A 630 23.44 24.62 -17.37
CA LEU A 630 22.61 25.46 -18.21
C LEU A 630 23.42 26.60 -18.80
N SER A 631 23.16 26.86 -20.07
CA SER A 631 23.70 28.01 -20.78
C SER A 631 22.96 29.27 -20.38
N LYS A 632 23.45 30.42 -20.86
CA LYS A 632 22.84 31.74 -20.60
C LYS A 632 21.41 31.89 -21.09
N ASP A 633 20.97 31.09 -22.06
CA ASP A 633 19.57 31.10 -22.54
C ASP A 633 18.70 30.04 -21.84
N GLY A 634 19.27 29.32 -20.88
CA GLY A 634 18.62 28.25 -20.14
C GLY A 634 18.54 26.92 -20.89
N SER A 635 19.17 26.78 -22.06
CA SER A 635 19.37 25.47 -22.71
C SER A 635 20.46 24.67 -21.99
N ILE A 636 20.46 23.35 -22.16
CA ILE A 636 21.46 22.47 -21.57
C ILE A 636 22.77 22.59 -22.38
N GLU A 637 23.91 22.81 -21.72
CA GLU A 637 25.22 23.00 -22.38
C GLU A 637 25.87 21.70 -22.90
N SER A 638 25.57 20.57 -22.26
CA SER A 638 26.15 19.26 -22.58
C SER A 638 25.08 18.18 -22.69
N GLU A 639 25.35 17.12 -23.42
CA GLU A 639 24.40 16.00 -23.53
C GLU A 639 24.16 15.37 -22.15
N LEU A 640 22.89 15.35 -21.71
CA LEU A 640 22.52 14.74 -20.43
C LEU A 640 22.42 13.22 -20.57
N LYS A 641 23.44 12.52 -20.06
CA LYS A 641 23.45 11.06 -20.03
C LYS A 641 22.42 10.48 -19.06
N GLY A 642 21.80 9.38 -19.47
CA GLY A 642 20.88 8.59 -18.65
C GLY A 642 19.45 9.12 -18.53
N TYR A 643 19.07 10.13 -19.32
CA TYR A 643 17.69 10.59 -19.45
C TYR A 643 16.94 9.79 -20.52
N ASN A 644 17.14 8.47 -20.52
CA ASN A 644 16.49 7.49 -21.38
C ASN A 644 15.83 6.40 -20.52
N ASN A 645 15.30 5.34 -21.14
CA ASN A 645 14.66 4.24 -20.43
C ASN A 645 15.56 2.99 -20.36
N ASP A 646 16.84 3.07 -20.70
CA ASP A 646 17.66 1.89 -20.99
C ASP A 646 17.83 1.01 -19.74
N ASN A 647 18.05 1.62 -18.57
CA ASN A 647 18.08 0.91 -17.29
C ASN A 647 16.75 0.24 -16.96
N ILE A 648 15.61 0.89 -17.25
CA ILE A 648 14.27 0.31 -17.08
C ILE A 648 14.11 -0.89 -18.02
N GLN A 649 14.51 -0.77 -19.29
CA GLN A 649 14.39 -1.87 -20.26
C GLN A 649 15.25 -3.07 -19.86
N CYS A 650 16.50 -2.85 -19.44
CA CYS A 650 17.36 -3.93 -18.94
C CYS A 650 16.77 -4.58 -17.68
N ALA A 651 16.30 -3.80 -16.71
CA ALA A 651 15.64 -4.32 -15.52
C ALA A 651 14.37 -5.14 -15.85
N MET A 652 13.59 -4.72 -16.85
CA MET A 652 12.40 -5.44 -17.29
C MET A 652 12.75 -6.72 -18.07
N ARG A 653 13.84 -6.75 -18.84
CA ARG A 653 14.35 -7.97 -19.49
C ARG A 653 14.70 -9.02 -18.43
N THR A 654 15.54 -8.68 -17.46
CA THR A 654 15.93 -9.60 -16.37
C THR A 654 14.74 -9.99 -15.49
N SER A 655 13.77 -9.10 -15.31
CA SER A 655 12.52 -9.42 -14.60
C SER A 655 11.66 -10.46 -15.33
N LYS A 656 11.66 -10.48 -16.67
CA LYS A 656 10.99 -11.51 -17.47
C LYS A 656 11.70 -12.86 -17.33
N ASP A 657 13.02 -12.88 -17.26
CA ASP A 657 13.79 -14.10 -17.01
C ASP A 657 13.52 -14.66 -15.61
N PHE A 658 13.51 -13.80 -14.58
CA PHE A 658 13.08 -14.17 -13.23
C PHE A 658 11.69 -14.80 -13.22
N CYS A 659 10.74 -14.15 -13.89
CA CYS A 659 9.37 -14.60 -13.97
C CYS A 659 9.24 -15.98 -14.67
N ALA A 660 9.97 -16.20 -15.77
CA ALA A 660 10.00 -17.50 -16.45
C ALA A 660 10.59 -18.60 -15.57
N ALA A 661 11.71 -18.33 -14.88
CA ALA A 661 12.34 -19.26 -13.94
C ALA A 661 11.39 -19.62 -12.78
N TYR A 662 10.75 -18.60 -12.18
CA TYR A 662 9.75 -18.78 -11.13
C TYR A 662 8.59 -19.67 -11.60
N GLY A 663 8.09 -19.45 -12.83
CA GLY A 663 7.02 -20.28 -13.40
C GLY A 663 7.39 -21.75 -13.55
N LYS A 664 8.65 -22.05 -13.90
CA LYS A 664 9.14 -23.43 -13.97
C LYS A 664 9.20 -24.06 -12.58
N GLU A 665 9.75 -23.35 -11.60
CA GLU A 665 9.85 -23.81 -10.20
C GLU A 665 8.46 -24.11 -9.62
N GLN A 666 7.48 -23.22 -9.79
CA GLN A 666 6.14 -23.43 -9.26
C GLN A 666 5.40 -24.58 -9.93
N LYS A 667 5.62 -24.81 -11.24
CA LYS A 667 5.00 -25.95 -11.93
C LYS A 667 5.47 -27.28 -11.36
N GLU A 668 6.77 -27.41 -11.09
CA GLU A 668 7.35 -28.61 -10.48
C GLU A 668 6.76 -28.87 -9.07
N LEU A 669 6.52 -27.81 -8.30
CA LEU A 669 5.87 -27.91 -6.98
C LEU A 669 4.40 -28.32 -7.08
N VAL A 670 3.63 -27.71 -7.99
CA VAL A 670 2.18 -27.97 -8.15
C VAL A 670 1.90 -29.39 -8.65
N ASP A 671 2.71 -29.90 -9.58
CA ASP A 671 2.57 -31.26 -10.12
C ASP A 671 2.76 -32.34 -9.02
N GLY A 672 3.45 -31.99 -7.92
CA GLY A 672 3.64 -32.86 -6.75
C GLY A 672 2.51 -32.83 -5.71
N LEU A 673 1.53 -31.92 -5.82
CA LEU A 673 0.46 -31.79 -4.82
C LEU A 673 -0.68 -32.80 -5.07
N PRO A 674 -1.12 -33.57 -4.07
CA PRO A 674 -2.34 -34.37 -4.18
C PRO A 674 -3.56 -33.46 -4.42
N GLY A 675 -4.57 -33.97 -5.13
CA GLY A 675 -5.85 -33.25 -5.25
C GLY A 675 -6.55 -33.25 -3.90
N ALA A 676 -6.97 -32.08 -3.41
CA ALA A 676 -7.84 -32.00 -2.24
C ALA A 676 -9.29 -32.25 -2.68
N ASP A 677 -9.97 -33.20 -2.04
CA ASP A 677 -11.43 -33.31 -2.16
C ASP A 677 -12.08 -32.27 -1.24
N THR A 678 -12.71 -31.27 -1.84
CA THR A 678 -13.37 -30.15 -1.12
C THR A 678 -14.89 -30.22 -1.20
N SER A 679 -15.44 -31.35 -1.66
CA SER A 679 -16.88 -31.51 -1.93
C SER A 679 -17.75 -31.29 -0.69
N GLU A 680 -17.40 -31.89 0.45
CA GLU A 680 -18.15 -31.73 1.71
C GLU A 680 -18.11 -30.29 2.26
N LEU A 681 -16.96 -29.62 2.17
CA LEU A 681 -16.82 -28.22 2.59
C LEU A 681 -17.64 -27.29 1.71
N LYS A 682 -17.64 -27.55 0.41
CA LYS A 682 -18.43 -26.79 -0.56
C LYS A 682 -19.93 -26.97 -0.31
N GLU A 683 -20.40 -28.20 -0.05
CA GLU A 683 -21.80 -28.46 0.27
C GLU A 683 -22.22 -27.78 1.59
N ALA A 684 -21.38 -27.84 2.63
CA ALA A 684 -21.62 -27.14 3.88
C ALA A 684 -21.70 -25.62 3.70
N PHE A 685 -20.77 -25.04 2.93
CA PHE A 685 -20.77 -23.62 2.58
C PHE A 685 -22.03 -23.21 1.82
N GLU A 686 -22.40 -23.96 0.78
CA GLU A 686 -23.59 -23.68 -0.04
C GLU A 686 -24.86 -23.69 0.81
N LYS A 687 -25.00 -24.65 1.73
CA LYS A 687 -26.12 -24.71 2.67
C LYS A 687 -26.18 -23.47 3.57
N THR A 688 -25.07 -23.10 4.23
CA THR A 688 -25.02 -21.91 5.09
C THR A 688 -25.30 -20.63 4.31
N PHE A 689 -24.79 -20.52 3.08
CA PHE A 689 -25.03 -19.38 2.21
C PHE A 689 -26.50 -19.25 1.78
N ASP A 690 -27.16 -20.37 1.49
CA ASP A 690 -28.59 -20.37 1.16
C ASP A 690 -29.47 -19.99 2.37
N GLU A 691 -29.10 -20.43 3.57
CA GLU A 691 -29.72 -19.97 4.82
C GLU A 691 -29.53 -18.45 5.01
N PHE A 692 -28.33 -17.95 4.75
CA PHE A 692 -28.02 -16.52 4.82
C PHE A 692 -28.85 -15.69 3.83
N LYS A 693 -28.95 -16.13 2.56
CA LYS A 693 -29.79 -15.45 1.56
C LYS A 693 -31.25 -15.34 2.00
N LYS A 694 -31.82 -16.43 2.51
CA LYS A 694 -33.21 -16.45 3.00
C LYS A 694 -33.40 -15.49 4.17
N ALA A 695 -32.45 -15.44 5.11
CA ALA A 695 -32.48 -14.50 6.22
C ALA A 695 -32.41 -13.04 5.74
N LEU A 696 -31.48 -12.74 4.83
CA LEU A 696 -31.30 -11.39 4.27
C LEU A 696 -32.54 -10.92 3.46
N GLU A 697 -33.17 -11.81 2.69
CA GLU A 697 -34.40 -11.51 1.95
C GLU A 697 -35.58 -11.20 2.88
N LYS A 698 -35.73 -11.97 3.97
CA LYS A 698 -36.76 -11.73 4.98
C LYS A 698 -36.62 -10.32 5.58
N VAL A 699 -35.41 -9.92 5.95
CA VAL A 699 -35.12 -8.58 6.49
C VAL A 699 -35.43 -7.48 5.46
N LYS A 700 -35.07 -7.70 4.18
CA LYS A 700 -35.40 -6.77 3.09
C LYS A 700 -36.92 -6.58 2.97
N GLN A 701 -37.71 -7.66 3.01
CA GLN A 701 -39.17 -7.61 2.90
C GLN A 701 -39.85 -6.91 4.10
N GLU A 702 -39.37 -7.16 5.32
CA GLU A 702 -39.89 -6.52 6.53
C GLU A 702 -39.65 -5.00 6.52
N SER A 703 -38.51 -4.54 6.01
CA SER A 703 -38.21 -3.11 5.90
C SER A 703 -39.10 -2.35 4.91
N VAL A 704 -39.61 -3.02 3.86
CA VAL A 704 -40.52 -2.42 2.88
C VAL A 704 -41.93 -2.29 3.46
N LYS A 705 -42.38 -3.25 4.28
CA LYS A 705 -43.71 -3.23 4.91
C LYS A 705 -43.85 -2.18 6.02
N GLY A 706 -42.76 -1.81 6.71
CA GLY A 706 -42.76 -0.77 7.74
C GLY A 706 -42.62 0.67 7.22
N SER A 707 -42.47 0.86 5.91
CA SER A 707 -42.28 2.17 5.26
C SER A 707 -43.48 2.66 4.44
N ASN A 708 -44.60 1.91 4.48
CA ASN A 708 -45.87 2.23 3.82
C ASN A 708 -46.90 2.75 4.80
#